data_AF-A0A1B8E606-F1
#
_entry.id   AF-A0A1B8E606-F1
#
_cell.length_a   1.000
_cell.length_b   1.000
_cell.length_c   1.000
_cell.angle_alpha   90.00
_cell.angle_beta   90.00
_cell.angle_gamma   90.00
#
_symmetry.space_group_name_H-M   'P 1'
#
loop_
_entity.id
_entity.type
_entity.pdbx_description
1 polymer ?
#
loop_
_entity_poly.entity_id
_entity_poly.type
_entity_poly.pdbx_seq_one_letter_code
_entity_poly.pdbx_strand_id
1 'polypeptide(L)'
;MPVCAVCQKYRRHCLYDKHSKTRLTRKQLTILEERLEKAEALLRSHFTEAQLAEMMDGAAAVRPALGSVPPYTSASSATPSSHHPIPAPEALPFGLSAATSSSHLAGTSQLVPGIELGLEPSSGAGHSVGSYELAPSLADNFEWNESSWTAYGPTMDAGDSESPQAIMDGMASLSVGDHKGYLGAVSGAALLRQILSARRDGEGAETGVPPEHFESLFQQQTDHTQWYRSQSILTRVVVGNLIDAFFTFYHPTFPIVHEPTFRAQYAGILPRPDKENWNTLANILAALGSFASSNCSDATDLPIFQAAQKSLFADNLEVGNLTLVQAFGLSATYLQKRNKPNTGYNYGGVALRLGIGLGLHKEFEQGNLPPLQMEIRRRVWWTLCVLDVGATITYGRPLNWPQAGVETALPKSIHEEDLVLDSAPYPPEVDGLTLYTYLRIQSLYHLRTMGIYNRLITGSFPTATELITLDDENIGAWLAEWPRYYSAFPPAGSKYALGVGITQWRYRNLRIVMYRPFLVRWALSSLPYDRQASSSPESLAVFRCLDAAKETILSVEEYWASRSHFRLAAWYVLYFLFHATLVPLHCLRHNPQHPLAPDWRSQIRASLAVMDAMSDLSPNSSKCREISLKLCWPHLQEEGTQFYNDDTAFLPSLADGEAASVMNGYDAWCALMSNTGEGVPLYQWPNLDDEGLGLNFFYGLDSGHGV
;
A
#
# COMPACT_ATOMS: atom_id res chain seq x y z
N MET A 1 12.77 -49.76 13.25
CA MET A 1 12.35 -48.37 13.54
C MET A 1 10.85 -48.38 13.80
N PRO A 2 10.27 -47.39 14.51
CA PRO A 2 8.82 -47.20 14.49
C PRO A 2 8.30 -47.07 13.04
N VAL A 3 7.03 -47.32 12.82
CA VAL A 3 6.37 -47.17 11.51
C VAL A 3 5.15 -46.30 11.74
N CYS A 4 5.00 -45.21 10.98
CA CYS A 4 3.83 -44.36 11.14
C CYS A 4 2.57 -45.07 10.59
N ALA A 5 1.39 -44.73 11.14
CA ALA A 5 0.12 -45.34 10.74
C ALA A 5 -0.16 -45.21 9.23
N VAL A 6 0.36 -44.18 8.56
CA VAL A 6 0.26 -43.99 7.11
C VAL A 6 1.08 -45.03 6.34
N CYS A 7 2.36 -45.22 6.66
CA CYS A 7 3.20 -46.27 6.07
C CYS A 7 2.58 -47.66 6.27
N GLN A 8 2.06 -47.93 7.46
CA GLN A 8 1.41 -49.19 7.81
C GLN A 8 0.11 -49.40 7.01
N LYS A 9 -0.77 -48.39 6.93
CA LYS A 9 -2.04 -48.44 6.18
C LYS A 9 -1.84 -48.73 4.69
N TYR A 10 -0.82 -48.13 4.07
CA TYR A 10 -0.55 -48.26 2.62
C TYR A 10 0.52 -49.31 2.27
N ARG A 11 0.95 -50.14 3.24
CA ARG A 11 2.02 -51.16 3.08
C ARG A 11 3.33 -50.62 2.45
N ARG A 12 3.66 -49.35 2.71
CA ARG A 12 4.90 -48.72 2.21
C ARG A 12 6.01 -48.82 3.25
N HIS A 13 7.24 -49.03 2.80
CA HIS A 13 8.40 -48.96 3.69
C HIS A 13 8.61 -47.51 4.14
N CYS A 14 8.71 -47.29 5.45
CA CYS A 14 8.89 -45.96 6.02
C CYS A 14 10.38 -45.60 5.98
N LEU A 15 10.77 -44.77 5.01
CA LEU A 15 12.12 -44.24 4.89
C LEU A 15 12.34 -43.17 5.96
N TYR A 16 13.23 -43.45 6.90
CA TYR A 16 13.75 -42.46 7.84
C TYR A 16 15.12 -42.05 7.37
N ASP A 17 15.23 -40.82 6.86
CA ASP A 17 16.54 -40.28 6.49
C ASP A 17 17.40 -40.12 7.75
N LYS A 18 18.70 -40.38 7.62
CA LYS A 18 19.62 -40.30 8.75
C LYS A 18 19.87 -38.84 9.06
N HIS A 19 19.34 -38.39 10.19
CA HIS A 19 19.58 -37.06 10.74
C HIS A 19 21.09 -36.85 10.97
N SER A 20 21.75 -36.32 9.94
CA SER A 20 23.18 -36.10 9.86
C SER A 20 23.53 -34.85 10.66
N LYS A 21 23.55 -34.99 12.00
CA LYS A 21 24.27 -34.04 12.85
C LYS A 21 25.67 -33.85 12.24
N THR A 22 25.92 -32.66 11.73
CA THR A 22 27.21 -32.26 11.15
C THR A 22 28.26 -32.52 12.21
N ARG A 23 29.05 -33.58 12.05
CA ARG A 23 30.14 -33.87 12.97
C ARG A 23 31.10 -32.71 12.86
N LEU A 24 31.26 -31.95 13.94
CA LEU A 24 32.30 -30.91 14.05
C LEU A 24 33.61 -31.57 13.60
N THR A 25 34.12 -31.17 12.43
CA THR A 25 35.35 -31.77 11.94
C THR A 25 36.47 -31.31 12.84
N ARG A 26 37.48 -32.16 13.10
CA ARG A 26 38.61 -31.78 13.95
C ARG A 26 39.30 -30.50 13.45
N LYS A 27 39.29 -30.29 12.11
CA LYS A 27 39.72 -29.05 11.46
C LYS A 27 38.91 -27.82 11.88
N GLN A 28 37.58 -27.90 11.95
CA GLN A 28 36.73 -26.80 12.43
C GLN A 28 36.91 -26.53 13.92
N LEU A 29 37.11 -27.56 14.75
CA LEU A 29 37.44 -27.38 16.17
C LEU A 29 38.76 -26.61 16.31
N THR A 30 39.82 -27.04 15.62
CA THR A 30 41.13 -26.38 15.68
C THR A 30 41.13 -24.96 15.11
N ILE A 31 40.31 -24.66 14.10
CA ILE A 31 40.11 -23.27 13.63
C ILE A 31 39.40 -22.41 14.68
N LEU A 32 38.47 -22.96 15.47
CA LEU A 32 37.83 -22.25 16.57
C LEU A 32 38.78 -22.06 17.77
N GLU A 33 39.55 -23.09 18.11
CA GLU A 33 40.61 -23.03 19.13
C GLU A 33 41.64 -21.94 18.78
N GLU A 34 42.13 -21.91 17.53
CA GLU A 34 43.11 -20.92 17.05
C GLU A 34 42.53 -19.49 16.91
N ARG A 35 41.23 -19.33 16.58
CA ARG A 35 40.56 -18.01 16.62
C ARG A 35 40.35 -17.53 18.06
N LEU A 36 40.01 -18.42 18.99
CA LEU A 36 39.82 -18.09 20.39
C LEU A 36 41.14 -17.66 21.05
N GLU A 37 42.23 -18.40 20.84
CA GLU A 37 43.55 -18.07 21.38
C GLU A 37 44.05 -16.69 20.88
N LYS A 38 43.81 -16.36 19.61
CA LYS A 38 44.11 -15.04 19.04
C LYS A 38 43.23 -13.93 19.63
N ALA A 39 41.95 -14.20 19.87
CA ALA A 39 41.05 -13.24 20.53
C ALA A 39 41.45 -12.99 22.00
N GLU A 40 41.77 -14.05 22.75
CA GLU A 40 42.29 -13.93 24.11
C GLU A 40 43.63 -13.18 24.17
N ALA A 41 44.54 -13.42 23.22
CA ALA A 41 45.81 -12.71 23.15
C ALA A 41 45.62 -11.20 22.92
N LEU A 42 44.72 -10.81 22.00
CA LEU A 42 44.35 -9.42 21.76
C LEU A 42 43.69 -8.78 23.00
N LEU A 43 42.80 -9.51 23.67
CA LEU A 43 42.17 -9.06 24.92
C LEU A 43 43.20 -8.85 26.04
N ARG A 44 44.11 -9.80 26.26
CA ARG A 44 45.23 -9.67 27.24
C ARG A 44 46.24 -8.56 26.88
N SER A 45 46.28 -8.10 25.62
CA SER A 45 47.12 -6.97 25.20
C SER A 45 46.49 -5.59 25.43
N HIS A 46 45.17 -5.52 25.66
CA HIS A 46 44.43 -4.27 25.87
C HIS A 46 43.78 -4.14 27.25
N PHE A 47 43.58 -5.25 27.97
CA PHE A 47 42.92 -5.28 29.28
C PHE A 47 43.72 -6.13 30.27
N THR A 48 43.70 -5.74 31.54
CA THR A 48 44.29 -6.53 32.63
C THR A 48 43.43 -7.76 32.95
N GLU A 49 44.02 -8.82 33.50
CA GLU A 49 43.26 -10.04 33.86
C GLU A 49 42.09 -9.77 34.82
N ALA A 50 42.23 -8.79 35.71
CA ALA A 50 41.15 -8.35 36.60
C ALA A 50 39.94 -7.79 35.82
N GLN A 51 40.19 -6.95 34.80
CA GLN A 51 39.14 -6.40 33.94
C GLN A 51 38.50 -7.47 33.05
N LEU A 52 39.30 -8.44 32.57
CA LEU A 52 38.78 -9.56 31.77
C LEU A 52 37.91 -10.49 32.62
N ALA A 53 38.28 -10.77 33.87
CA ALA A 53 37.43 -11.50 34.82
C ALA A 53 36.12 -10.74 35.09
N GLU A 54 36.19 -9.43 35.35
CA GLU A 54 35.01 -8.58 35.59
C GLU A 54 34.06 -8.52 34.38
N MET A 55 34.61 -8.48 33.15
CA MET A 55 33.82 -8.60 31.91
C MET A 55 33.17 -9.98 31.72
N MET A 56 33.81 -11.05 32.18
CA MET A 56 33.26 -12.41 32.11
C MET A 56 32.18 -12.67 33.16
N ASP A 57 32.39 -12.25 34.42
CA ASP A 57 31.38 -12.36 35.48
C ASP A 57 30.17 -11.45 35.21
N GLY A 58 30.37 -10.29 34.57
CA GLY A 58 29.28 -9.43 34.10
C GLY A 58 28.27 -10.12 33.17
N ALA A 59 28.71 -11.14 32.41
CA ALA A 59 27.82 -11.94 31.57
C ALA A 59 27.00 -12.99 32.35
N ALA A 60 27.37 -13.31 33.59
CA ALA A 60 26.65 -14.25 34.45
C ALA A 60 25.54 -13.58 35.29
N ALA A 61 25.49 -12.25 35.34
CA ALA A 61 24.65 -11.45 36.24
C ALA A 61 23.13 -11.42 35.92
N VAL A 62 22.63 -12.31 35.05
CA VAL A 62 21.19 -12.44 34.73
C VAL A 62 20.65 -13.81 35.15
N ARG A 63 20.31 -13.94 36.45
CA ARG A 63 19.42 -14.98 36.97
C ARG A 63 18.47 -14.41 38.03
N PRO A 64 17.16 -14.72 38.00
CA PRO A 64 16.22 -14.26 39.02
C PRO A 64 16.50 -14.89 40.40
N ALA A 65 16.30 -14.12 41.47
CA ALA A 65 16.34 -14.63 42.83
C ALA A 65 15.05 -15.41 43.16
N LEU A 66 15.18 -16.71 43.44
CA LEU A 66 14.10 -17.55 43.94
C LEU A 66 13.95 -17.34 45.46
N GLY A 67 12.75 -16.89 45.88
CA GLY A 67 12.41 -16.72 47.29
C GLY A 67 12.28 -18.06 48.03
N SER A 68 12.83 -18.11 49.26
CA SER A 68 12.82 -19.31 50.10
C SER A 68 11.49 -19.52 50.85
N VAL A 69 11.01 -20.76 50.90
CA VAL A 69 9.90 -21.19 51.78
C VAL A 69 10.39 -22.37 52.66
N PRO A 70 10.15 -22.35 53.98
CA PRO A 70 10.64 -23.39 54.90
C PRO A 70 9.86 -24.73 54.82
N PRO A 71 10.43 -25.84 55.31
CA PRO A 71 9.94 -27.19 55.02
C PRO A 71 8.86 -27.70 55.98
N TYR A 72 8.08 -28.68 55.51
CA TYR A 72 7.27 -29.58 56.37
C TYR A 72 7.40 -31.04 55.91
N THR A 73 7.26 -31.96 56.87
CA THR A 73 7.66 -33.37 56.74
C THR A 73 6.50 -34.34 56.55
N SER A 74 6.65 -35.25 55.58
CA SER A 74 6.18 -36.65 55.55
C SER A 74 4.91 -37.07 56.34
N ALA A 75 3.89 -37.51 55.60
CA ALA A 75 3.01 -38.61 55.99
C ALA A 75 2.54 -39.37 54.71
N SER A 76 2.14 -40.64 54.84
CA SER A 76 1.85 -41.50 53.68
C SER A 76 0.57 -42.34 53.84
N SER A 77 0.09 -42.87 52.71
CA SER A 77 -0.84 -44.01 52.53
C SER A 77 -2.37 -43.76 52.47
N ALA A 78 -3.07 -44.81 51.97
CA ALA A 78 -4.52 -45.04 51.88
C ALA A 78 -5.35 -44.37 50.75
N THR A 79 -5.41 -45.08 49.61
CA THR A 79 -6.60 -45.25 48.72
C THR A 79 -7.81 -45.84 49.49
N PRO A 80 -9.11 -45.74 49.05
CA PRO A 80 -9.53 -46.03 47.66
C PRO A 80 -10.80 -45.36 47.04
N SER A 81 -10.88 -45.55 45.71
CA SER A 81 -12.03 -45.58 44.78
C SER A 81 -13.47 -45.22 45.20
N SER A 82 -14.14 -44.45 44.33
CA SER A 82 -15.42 -44.87 43.70
C SER A 82 -15.73 -44.03 42.43
N HIS A 83 -16.56 -44.57 41.53
CA HIS A 83 -17.09 -43.86 40.34
C HIS A 83 -18.48 -43.27 40.65
N HIS A 84 -18.90 -42.21 39.94
CA HIS A 84 -20.11 -42.20 39.11
C HIS A 84 -20.19 -40.89 38.26
N PRO A 85 -20.92 -40.88 37.11
CA PRO A 85 -20.92 -39.77 36.15
C PRO A 85 -22.09 -38.78 36.33
N ILE A 86 -21.99 -37.60 35.70
CA ILE A 86 -23.02 -36.55 35.63
C ILE A 86 -23.78 -36.65 34.28
N PRO A 87 -25.12 -36.59 34.26
CA PRO A 87 -25.92 -36.65 33.02
C PRO A 87 -26.14 -35.27 32.37
N ALA A 88 -26.54 -35.28 31.09
CA ALA A 88 -27.01 -34.10 30.35
C ALA A 88 -28.55 -34.05 30.29
N PRO A 89 -29.19 -32.86 30.13
CA PRO A 89 -30.62 -32.72 29.94
C PRO A 89 -31.06 -32.74 28.46
N GLU A 90 -32.30 -33.18 28.21
CA GLU A 90 -32.94 -33.26 26.89
C GLU A 90 -33.75 -31.99 26.54
N ALA A 91 -34.57 -32.02 25.47
CA ALA A 91 -35.04 -30.82 24.76
C ALA A 91 -36.58 -30.71 24.56
N LEU A 92 -37.01 -29.57 23.97
CA LEU A 92 -38.34 -29.27 23.38
C LEU A 92 -39.49 -29.01 24.39
N PRO A 93 -40.63 -28.35 24.01
CA PRO A 93 -41.19 -28.20 22.65
C PRO A 93 -41.68 -26.78 22.21
N PHE A 94 -42.23 -26.73 20.99
CA PHE A 94 -42.81 -25.57 20.29
C PHE A 94 -44.26 -25.23 20.71
N GLY A 95 -44.69 -23.98 20.47
CA GLY A 95 -46.10 -23.54 20.47
C GLY A 95 -46.28 -22.12 19.88
N LEU A 96 -47.36 -21.87 19.14
CA LEU A 96 -47.61 -20.62 18.36
C LEU A 96 -48.78 -19.79 18.92
N SER A 97 -48.76 -18.45 18.76
CA SER A 97 -49.66 -17.72 17.83
C SER A 97 -49.85 -16.19 18.10
N ALA A 98 -49.93 -15.43 17.00
CA ALA A 98 -50.70 -14.19 16.73
C ALA A 98 -50.53 -12.86 17.54
N ALA A 99 -49.96 -11.85 16.83
CA ALA A 99 -50.44 -10.46 16.62
C ALA A 99 -50.59 -9.48 17.84
N THR A 100 -50.48 -8.15 17.72
CA THR A 100 -50.63 -7.18 16.59
C THR A 100 -49.67 -5.97 16.71
N SER A 101 -49.34 -5.30 15.57
CA SER A 101 -49.00 -3.85 15.36
C SER A 101 -48.21 -3.04 16.42
N SER A 102 -47.23 -2.19 16.11
CA SER A 102 -46.82 -1.49 14.86
C SER A 102 -45.36 -1.02 15.01
N SER A 103 -44.41 -1.36 14.14
CA SER A 103 -44.05 -0.57 12.92
C SER A 103 -43.98 0.94 13.16
N HIS A 104 -42.91 1.66 12.82
CA HIS A 104 -41.80 1.37 11.88
C HIS A 104 -40.46 1.18 12.66
N LEU A 105 -39.22 1.24 12.15
CA LEU A 105 -38.61 1.76 10.90
C LEU A 105 -37.34 0.93 10.56
N ALA A 106 -37.08 0.66 9.28
CA ALA A 106 -35.89 -0.06 8.80
C ALA A 106 -35.64 0.19 7.30
N GLY A 107 -34.39 0.43 6.90
CA GLY A 107 -33.97 0.72 5.52
C GLY A 107 -32.99 -0.31 4.97
N THR A 108 -33.51 -1.48 4.58
CA THR A 108 -32.90 -2.48 3.66
C THR A 108 -31.37 -2.51 3.52
N SER A 109 -30.72 -3.40 4.28
CA SER A 109 -29.50 -4.08 3.81
C SER A 109 -29.91 -5.43 3.21
N GLN A 110 -29.62 -5.69 1.93
CA GLN A 110 -29.93 -6.98 1.30
C GLN A 110 -28.77 -7.95 1.47
N LEU A 111 -28.94 -8.91 2.38
CA LEU A 111 -28.08 -10.09 2.48
C LEU A 111 -28.42 -11.05 1.34
N VAL A 112 -27.45 -11.29 0.44
CA VAL A 112 -27.54 -12.37 -0.55
C VAL A 112 -27.29 -13.72 0.16
N PRO A 113 -28.21 -14.70 0.09
CA PRO A 113 -27.99 -16.02 0.69
C PRO A 113 -26.85 -16.79 0.00
N GLY A 114 -26.15 -17.64 0.76
CA GLY A 114 -25.05 -18.44 0.25
C GLY A 114 -25.49 -19.48 -0.80
N ILE A 115 -24.71 -19.61 -1.87
CA ILE A 115 -24.89 -20.62 -2.92
C ILE A 115 -24.09 -21.87 -2.56
N GLU A 116 -24.76 -23.03 -2.50
CA GLU A 116 -24.08 -24.32 -2.33
C GLU A 116 -23.33 -24.71 -3.61
N LEU A 117 -22.03 -25.00 -3.49
CA LEU A 117 -21.17 -25.34 -4.63
C LEU A 117 -21.34 -26.80 -5.07
N GLY A 118 -22.36 -27.06 -5.89
CA GLY A 118 -22.49 -28.31 -6.65
C GLY A 118 -21.41 -28.42 -7.73
N LEU A 119 -20.41 -29.29 -7.51
CA LEU A 119 -19.32 -29.55 -8.46
C LEU A 119 -19.69 -30.68 -9.45
N GLU A 120 -20.04 -30.31 -10.68
CA GLU A 120 -20.11 -31.21 -11.85
C GLU A 120 -19.18 -30.69 -12.97
N PRO A 121 -18.17 -31.47 -13.42
CA PRO A 121 -17.14 -30.97 -14.33
C PRO A 121 -17.56 -31.05 -15.80
N SER A 122 -18.06 -29.94 -16.36
CA SER A 122 -18.36 -29.83 -17.79
C SER A 122 -17.08 -29.71 -18.64
N SER A 123 -16.84 -30.70 -19.49
CA SER A 123 -15.64 -30.82 -20.32
C SER A 123 -15.68 -29.98 -21.60
N GLY A 124 -15.62 -28.65 -21.44
CA GLY A 124 -15.43 -27.70 -22.54
C GLY A 124 -13.95 -27.33 -22.77
N ALA A 125 -13.45 -27.51 -24.00
CA ALA A 125 -12.05 -27.21 -24.34
C ALA A 125 -11.80 -25.70 -24.55
N GLY A 126 -11.82 -24.93 -23.45
CA GLY A 126 -11.33 -23.54 -23.45
C GLY A 126 -9.79 -23.50 -23.43
N HIS A 127 -9.19 -22.59 -24.20
CA HIS A 127 -7.76 -22.31 -24.10
C HIS A 127 -7.42 -21.83 -22.69
N SER A 128 -6.47 -22.49 -22.03
CA SER A 128 -6.05 -22.13 -20.68
C SER A 128 -5.40 -20.75 -20.66
N VAL A 129 -6.10 -19.76 -20.12
CA VAL A 129 -5.50 -18.48 -19.72
C VAL A 129 -4.37 -18.80 -18.74
N GLY A 130 -3.16 -18.29 -19.03
CA GLY A 130 -2.02 -18.48 -18.14
C GLY A 130 -2.31 -17.86 -16.77
N SER A 131 -1.90 -18.53 -15.70
CA SER A 131 -2.10 -18.03 -14.33
C SER A 131 -1.47 -16.64 -14.17
N TYR A 132 -2.27 -15.67 -13.73
CA TYR A 132 -1.78 -14.33 -13.36
C TYR A 132 -0.92 -14.36 -12.08
N GLU A 133 -0.93 -15.48 -11.36
CA GLU A 133 -0.04 -15.77 -10.25
C GLU A 133 1.09 -16.71 -10.68
N LEU A 134 2.33 -16.27 -10.46
CA LEU A 134 3.47 -17.17 -10.44
C LEU A 134 3.43 -17.96 -9.13
N ALA A 135 3.65 -19.27 -9.21
CA ALA A 135 3.90 -20.07 -8.01
C ALA A 135 5.27 -19.66 -7.42
N PRO A 136 5.41 -19.56 -6.08
CA PRO A 136 6.72 -19.35 -5.46
C PRO A 136 7.75 -20.37 -5.93
N SER A 137 9.00 -19.94 -6.11
CA SER A 137 10.04 -20.83 -6.61
C SER A 137 10.24 -22.04 -5.67
N LEU A 138 10.43 -23.22 -6.25
CA LEU A 138 10.71 -24.45 -5.49
C LEU A 138 12.13 -24.47 -4.87
N ALA A 139 12.93 -23.43 -5.11
CA ALA A 139 14.25 -23.24 -4.51
C ALA A 139 14.20 -22.36 -3.23
N ASP A 140 13.07 -21.70 -2.95
CA ASP A 140 12.94 -20.75 -1.84
C ASP A 140 12.56 -21.42 -0.51
N ASN A 141 13.17 -20.93 0.57
CA ASN A 141 12.81 -21.28 1.95
C ASN A 141 11.53 -20.57 2.45
N PHE A 142 10.74 -19.96 1.56
CA PHE A 142 9.58 -19.11 1.86
C PHE A 142 9.91 -17.90 2.79
N GLU A 143 11.14 -17.40 2.73
CA GLU A 143 11.61 -16.25 3.52
C GLU A 143 11.38 -14.91 2.78
N TRP A 144 11.11 -13.85 3.55
CA TRP A 144 11.21 -12.46 3.09
C TRP A 144 11.90 -11.66 4.19
N ASN A 145 12.73 -10.67 3.84
CA ASN A 145 13.56 -9.97 4.82
C ASN A 145 13.67 -8.47 4.51
N GLU A 146 13.10 -7.64 5.40
CA GLU A 146 13.16 -6.17 5.32
C GLU A 146 14.00 -5.56 6.46
N SER A 147 14.77 -6.37 7.19
CA SER A 147 15.52 -5.95 8.39
C SER A 147 16.65 -4.94 8.11
N SER A 148 17.03 -4.78 6.83
CA SER A 148 17.97 -3.81 6.29
C SER A 148 17.51 -2.35 6.46
N TRP A 149 17.49 -1.87 7.70
CA TRP A 149 17.65 -0.45 8.04
C TRP A 149 19.13 -0.09 8.30
N THR A 150 19.96 -1.11 8.56
CA THR A 150 21.31 -0.97 9.12
C THR A 150 22.32 -1.79 8.31
N ALA A 151 22.79 -1.25 7.19
CA ALA A 151 23.82 -1.88 6.34
C ALA A 151 25.26 -1.42 6.67
N TYR A 152 25.48 -0.80 7.84
CA TYR A 152 26.80 -0.36 8.32
C TYR A 152 26.95 -0.58 9.84
N GLY A 153 26.94 -1.84 10.25
CA GLY A 153 27.82 -2.26 11.35
C GLY A 153 29.26 -2.38 10.82
N PRO A 154 30.31 -2.26 11.65
CA PRO A 154 31.69 -2.36 11.18
C PRO A 154 32.01 -3.80 10.73
N THR A 155 32.05 -4.03 9.41
CA THR A 155 32.28 -5.33 8.78
C THR A 155 33.76 -5.74 8.83
N MET A 156 34.20 -6.27 9.97
CA MET A 156 35.47 -7.00 10.08
C MET A 156 35.36 -8.47 9.61
N ASP A 157 34.89 -8.66 8.38
CA ASP A 157 35.19 -9.87 7.59
C ASP A 157 35.05 -9.51 6.10
N ALA A 158 36.19 -9.30 5.43
CA ALA A 158 36.25 -9.12 3.99
C ALA A 158 36.40 -10.50 3.34
N GLY A 159 35.27 -11.10 2.96
CA GLY A 159 35.19 -12.35 2.21
C GLY A 159 34.25 -12.17 1.02
N ASP A 160 34.68 -12.59 -0.16
CA ASP A 160 34.03 -12.27 -1.44
C ASP A 160 32.67 -12.97 -1.61
N SER A 161 31.61 -12.33 -1.12
CA SER A 161 30.23 -12.65 -1.43
C SER A 161 29.35 -11.39 -1.41
N GLU A 162 29.57 -10.48 -2.35
CA GLU A 162 28.62 -9.41 -2.66
C GLU A 162 27.34 -10.02 -3.26
N SER A 163 26.40 -10.40 -2.40
CA SER A 163 25.02 -10.62 -2.86
C SER A 163 24.41 -9.25 -3.19
N PRO A 164 24.00 -9.01 -4.46
CA PRO A 164 23.52 -7.69 -4.86
C PRO A 164 22.27 -7.31 -4.06
N GLN A 165 22.27 -6.09 -3.50
CA GLN A 165 21.17 -5.56 -2.70
C GLN A 165 19.98 -5.20 -3.60
N ALA A 166 19.25 -6.23 -4.06
CA ALA A 166 18.18 -6.11 -5.03
C ALA A 166 17.02 -5.28 -4.45
N ILE A 167 16.83 -4.05 -4.94
CA ILE A 167 15.85 -3.10 -4.37
C ILE A 167 14.46 -3.73 -4.32
N MET A 168 13.81 -3.52 -3.17
CA MET A 168 12.39 -3.77 -2.97
C MET A 168 11.67 -2.45 -3.21
N ASP A 169 11.06 -2.29 -4.38
CA ASP A 169 10.20 -1.13 -4.64
C ASP A 169 8.81 -1.43 -4.09
N GLY A 170 8.55 -0.92 -2.89
CA GLY A 170 7.35 -1.21 -2.13
C GLY A 170 6.06 -0.62 -2.69
N MET A 171 6.07 0.04 -3.87
CA MET A 171 4.87 0.67 -4.46
C MET A 171 4.80 0.59 -5.98
N ALA A 172 5.85 0.99 -6.71
CA ALA A 172 5.85 0.91 -8.16
C ALA A 172 6.01 -0.54 -8.66
N SER A 173 6.26 -1.50 -7.76
CA SER A 173 6.28 -2.94 -8.05
C SER A 173 7.36 -3.36 -9.06
N LEU A 174 8.45 -2.60 -9.13
CA LEU A 174 9.55 -2.79 -10.07
C LEU A 174 10.38 -4.05 -9.78
N SER A 175 10.35 -4.52 -8.52
CA SER A 175 11.03 -5.75 -8.11
C SER A 175 10.29 -7.00 -8.60
N VAL A 176 10.87 -7.71 -9.56
CA VAL A 176 10.28 -8.88 -10.21
C VAL A 176 10.67 -10.22 -9.54
N GLY A 177 11.86 -10.34 -8.95
CA GLY A 177 12.36 -11.58 -8.33
C GLY A 177 11.71 -12.01 -7.00
N ASP A 178 11.83 -13.31 -6.69
CA ASP A 178 10.97 -14.07 -5.76
C ASP A 178 11.17 -13.78 -4.24
N HIS A 179 12.37 -13.40 -3.80
CA HIS A 179 12.74 -13.30 -2.37
C HIS A 179 12.11 -12.13 -1.57
N LYS A 180 11.02 -11.51 -2.07
CA LYS A 180 10.53 -10.18 -1.62
C LYS A 180 9.10 -10.18 -1.03
N GLY A 181 8.50 -11.35 -0.87
CA GLY A 181 7.16 -11.54 -0.30
C GLY A 181 6.03 -11.42 -1.32
N TYR A 182 4.83 -11.86 -0.94
CA TYR A 182 3.72 -12.05 -1.87
C TYR A 182 3.07 -10.74 -2.36
N LEU A 183 2.88 -10.66 -3.68
CA LEU A 183 2.20 -9.60 -4.45
C LEU A 183 1.23 -10.25 -5.46
N GLY A 184 -0.06 -10.29 -5.12
CA GLY A 184 -1.08 -11.11 -5.81
C GLY A 184 -1.46 -10.64 -7.22
N ALA A 185 -2.26 -11.45 -7.92
CA ALA A 185 -2.66 -11.24 -9.32
C ALA A 185 -3.23 -9.85 -9.67
N VAL A 186 -3.88 -9.18 -8.70
CA VAL A 186 -4.52 -7.87 -8.89
C VAL A 186 -3.60 -6.67 -8.64
N SER A 187 -2.40 -6.90 -8.10
CA SER A 187 -1.39 -5.84 -7.85
C SER A 187 -0.88 -5.18 -9.15
N GLY A 188 -0.17 -4.05 -9.01
CA GLY A 188 0.57 -3.42 -10.13
C GLY A 188 1.62 -4.34 -10.75
N ALA A 189 2.33 -5.08 -9.90
CA ALA A 189 3.39 -6.02 -10.26
C ALA A 189 2.96 -6.98 -11.38
N ALA A 190 1.73 -7.48 -11.34
CA ALA A 190 1.24 -8.46 -12.30
C ALA A 190 1.21 -7.92 -13.75
N LEU A 191 0.81 -6.66 -13.96
CA LEU A 191 0.78 -6.07 -15.30
C LEU A 191 2.19 -5.78 -15.82
N LEU A 192 3.08 -5.25 -14.97
CA LEU A 192 4.49 -5.03 -15.35
C LEU A 192 5.20 -6.36 -15.67
N ARG A 193 5.01 -7.40 -14.84
CA ARG A 193 5.49 -8.76 -15.11
C ARG A 193 4.97 -9.31 -16.43
N GLN A 194 3.70 -9.08 -16.77
CA GLN A 194 3.11 -9.53 -18.05
C GLN A 194 3.71 -8.77 -19.25
N ILE A 195 3.92 -7.46 -19.14
CA ILE A 195 4.57 -6.65 -20.18
C ILE A 195 6.02 -7.09 -20.41
N LEU A 196 6.74 -7.48 -19.34
CA LEU A 196 8.11 -7.99 -19.43
C LEU A 196 8.16 -9.43 -19.99
N SER A 197 7.25 -10.31 -19.57
CA SER A 197 7.22 -11.72 -20.00
C SER A 197 6.64 -11.94 -21.41
N ALA A 198 5.91 -10.97 -21.96
CA ALA A 198 5.39 -11.00 -23.33
C ALA A 198 6.47 -10.83 -24.43
N ARG A 199 7.77 -11.01 -24.13
CA ARG A 199 8.80 -11.25 -25.14
C ARG A 199 8.74 -12.72 -25.58
N ARG A 200 8.48 -12.98 -26.87
CA ARG A 200 8.73 -14.29 -27.50
C ARG A 200 9.34 -14.16 -28.88
N ASP A 201 10.45 -14.88 -29.05
CA ASP A 201 10.70 -15.82 -30.15
C ASP A 201 10.37 -15.29 -31.57
N GLY A 202 11.26 -14.47 -32.16
CA GLY A 202 11.11 -14.05 -33.56
C GLY A 202 12.29 -13.28 -34.14
N GLU A 203 12.74 -12.22 -33.46
CA GLU A 203 13.92 -11.44 -33.87
C GLU A 203 15.22 -12.02 -33.27
N GLY A 204 16.36 -11.67 -33.88
CA GLY A 204 17.63 -12.39 -33.72
C GLY A 204 18.17 -12.46 -32.28
N ALA A 205 18.87 -13.56 -31.97
CA ALA A 205 19.39 -13.88 -30.64
C ALA A 205 20.61 -13.04 -30.18
N GLU A 206 20.77 -11.83 -30.69
CA GLU A 206 21.86 -10.90 -30.35
C GLU A 206 21.27 -9.53 -29.97
N THR A 207 21.87 -8.85 -28.98
CA THR A 207 21.36 -7.62 -28.29
C THR A 207 20.14 -7.80 -27.37
N GLY A 208 19.73 -9.04 -27.07
CA GLY A 208 18.70 -9.33 -26.06
C GLY A 208 19.18 -9.12 -24.61
N VAL A 209 18.91 -7.94 -24.04
CA VAL A 209 19.17 -7.61 -22.62
C VAL A 209 18.44 -8.58 -21.67
N PRO A 210 19.14 -9.31 -20.75
CA PRO A 210 18.55 -10.29 -19.83
C PRO A 210 17.67 -9.69 -18.72
N PRO A 211 16.81 -10.49 -18.04
CA PRO A 211 16.05 -10.07 -16.86
C PRO A 211 16.94 -9.56 -15.72
N GLU A 212 18.07 -10.23 -15.48
CA GLU A 212 19.10 -9.85 -14.50
C GLU A 212 19.64 -8.43 -14.74
N HIS A 213 19.65 -7.98 -16.00
CA HIS A 213 20.10 -6.65 -16.39
C HIS A 213 18.99 -5.58 -16.26
N PHE A 214 17.72 -5.97 -16.10
CA PHE A 214 16.70 -5.09 -15.51
C PHE A 214 16.86 -5.03 -13.99
N GLU A 215 17.21 -6.14 -13.34
CA GLU A 215 17.47 -6.14 -11.90
C GLU A 215 18.71 -5.31 -11.50
N SER A 216 19.68 -5.09 -12.40
CA SER A 216 20.76 -4.12 -12.18
C SER A 216 20.31 -2.65 -12.28
N LEU A 217 19.25 -2.33 -13.03
CA LEU A 217 18.60 -1.00 -12.98
C LEU A 217 17.92 -0.79 -11.61
N PHE A 218 17.57 -1.89 -10.95
CA PHE A 218 17.08 -1.92 -9.57
C PHE A 218 18.20 -2.15 -8.53
N GLN A 219 19.45 -1.83 -8.89
CA GLN A 219 20.60 -1.83 -7.99
C GLN A 219 21.27 -0.44 -8.00
N GLN A 220 20.76 0.44 -7.15
CA GLN A 220 21.48 1.62 -6.68
C GLN A 220 21.60 1.57 -5.17
N GLN A 221 22.83 1.59 -4.67
CA GLN A 221 23.10 2.05 -3.31
C GLN A 221 22.75 3.55 -3.27
N THR A 222 21.68 3.94 -2.60
CA THR A 222 21.57 5.31 -2.10
C THR A 222 22.68 5.48 -1.06
N ASP A 223 23.67 6.31 -1.38
CA ASP A 223 24.85 6.52 -0.52
C ASP A 223 24.47 7.28 0.76
N HIS A 224 23.97 6.52 1.72
CA HIS A 224 23.58 6.99 3.02
C HIS A 224 24.78 7.27 3.94
N THR A 225 26.04 7.08 3.51
CA THR A 225 27.22 7.23 4.41
C THR A 225 27.35 8.62 5.04
N GLN A 226 26.71 9.65 4.46
CA GLN A 226 26.69 10.99 5.02
C GLN A 226 26.05 11.07 6.43
N TRP A 227 25.06 10.23 6.78
CA TRP A 227 24.34 10.39 8.06
C TRP A 227 25.21 10.10 9.30
N TYR A 228 26.24 9.28 9.18
CA TYR A 228 27.17 8.95 10.27
C TYR A 228 27.91 10.17 10.83
N ARG A 229 27.95 11.29 10.10
CA ARG A 229 28.58 12.54 10.56
C ARG A 229 27.65 13.44 11.38
N SER A 230 26.37 13.11 11.49
CA SER A 230 25.38 13.92 12.19
C SER A 230 24.38 13.09 13.01
N GLN A 231 24.86 12.48 14.10
CA GLN A 231 24.03 12.36 15.31
C GLN A 231 23.78 13.77 15.89
N SER A 232 22.99 14.58 15.17
CA SER A 232 22.57 15.87 15.69
C SER A 232 21.73 15.65 16.94
N ILE A 233 21.96 16.43 17.98
CA ILE A 233 21.09 16.43 19.16
C ILE A 233 19.78 17.07 18.73
N LEU A 234 18.80 16.23 18.38
CA LEU A 234 17.45 16.63 18.00
C LEU A 234 16.81 17.38 19.17
N THR A 235 16.94 18.70 19.15
CA THR A 235 16.37 19.56 20.18
C THR A 235 14.85 19.49 20.15
N ARG A 236 14.19 19.79 21.28
CA ARG A 236 12.73 19.89 21.33
C ARG A 236 12.16 20.85 20.28
N VAL A 237 12.93 21.88 19.88
CA VAL A 237 12.53 22.83 18.82
C VAL A 237 12.49 22.14 17.46
N VAL A 238 13.54 21.37 17.09
CA VAL A 238 13.55 20.62 15.82
C VAL A 238 12.41 19.61 15.78
N VAL A 239 12.21 18.84 16.86
CA VAL A 239 11.10 17.88 16.95
C VAL A 239 9.73 18.59 16.86
N GLY A 240 9.60 19.79 17.42
CA GLY A 240 8.40 20.64 17.27
C GLY A 240 8.13 21.01 15.82
N ASN A 241 9.11 21.60 15.12
CA ASN A 241 8.98 21.99 13.72
C ASN A 241 8.63 20.80 12.80
N LEU A 242 9.16 19.61 13.10
CA LEU A 242 8.82 18.38 12.36
C LEU A 242 7.41 17.87 12.66
N ILE A 243 6.89 18.09 13.87
CA ILE A 243 5.47 17.84 14.20
C ILE A 243 4.57 18.84 13.47
N ASP A 244 4.98 20.10 13.33
CA ASP A 244 4.25 21.09 12.53
C ASP A 244 4.20 20.71 11.03
N ALA A 245 5.28 20.14 10.49
CA ALA A 245 5.30 19.56 9.15
C ALA A 245 4.32 18.37 9.01
N PHE A 246 4.19 17.51 10.02
CA PHE A 246 3.16 16.45 10.01
C PHE A 246 1.74 17.02 9.95
N PHE A 247 1.44 18.03 10.77
CA PHE A 247 0.13 18.67 10.78
C PHE A 247 -0.17 19.48 9.50
N THR A 248 0.87 20.00 8.83
CA THR A 248 0.75 20.69 7.54
C THR A 248 0.54 19.74 6.36
N PHE A 249 1.35 18.68 6.25
CA PHE A 249 1.43 17.86 5.02
C PHE A 249 0.77 16.49 5.11
N TYR A 250 0.60 15.91 6.30
CA TYR A 250 0.12 14.53 6.48
C TYR A 250 -1.29 14.46 7.07
N HIS A 251 -1.51 15.20 8.16
CA HIS A 251 -2.78 15.26 8.89
C HIS A 251 -4.00 15.65 8.02
N PRO A 252 -3.92 16.58 7.03
CA PRO A 252 -5.08 16.93 6.20
C PRO A 252 -5.62 15.78 5.32
N THR A 253 -4.84 14.72 5.13
CA THR A 253 -5.27 13.48 4.45
C THR A 253 -5.54 12.35 5.44
N PHE A 254 -4.82 12.28 6.57
CA PHE A 254 -4.94 11.19 7.55
C PHE A 254 -5.09 11.72 8.99
N PRO A 255 -6.28 12.26 9.37
CA PRO A 255 -6.51 12.90 10.66
C PRO A 255 -6.75 11.90 11.80
N ILE A 256 -5.77 11.03 12.04
CA ILE A 256 -5.82 9.97 13.07
C ILE A 256 -5.52 10.50 14.49
N VAL A 257 -4.92 11.68 14.61
CA VAL A 257 -4.61 12.38 15.87
C VAL A 257 -5.32 13.73 15.86
N HIS A 258 -6.02 14.08 16.94
CA HIS A 258 -6.67 15.38 17.13
C HIS A 258 -5.63 16.48 17.39
N GLU A 259 -5.48 17.45 16.49
CA GLU A 259 -4.39 18.42 16.56
C GLU A 259 -4.46 19.31 17.83
N PRO A 260 -5.62 19.90 18.22
CA PRO A 260 -5.71 20.72 19.44
C PRO A 260 -5.34 19.97 20.72
N THR A 261 -5.80 18.72 20.87
CA THR A 261 -5.49 17.91 22.06
C THR A 261 -4.01 17.52 22.10
N PHE A 262 -3.44 17.11 20.96
CA PHE A 262 -2.03 16.74 20.89
C PHE A 262 -1.13 17.94 21.18
N ARG A 263 -1.43 19.12 20.62
CA ARG A 263 -0.68 20.37 20.88
C ARG A 263 -0.75 20.79 22.36
N ALA A 264 -1.92 20.70 22.99
CA ALA A 264 -2.07 20.99 24.41
C ALA A 264 -1.26 20.01 25.29
N GLN A 265 -1.19 18.72 24.93
CA GLN A 265 -0.33 17.72 25.59
C GLN A 265 1.17 17.95 25.33
N TYR A 266 1.53 18.46 24.14
CA TYR A 266 2.90 18.80 23.78
C TYR A 266 3.40 20.02 24.55
N ALA A 267 2.56 21.05 24.68
CA ALA A 267 2.80 22.22 25.51
C ALA A 267 2.88 21.90 27.01
N GLY A 268 2.15 20.88 27.46
CA GLY A 268 2.02 20.50 28.88
C GLY A 268 0.81 21.13 29.58
N ILE A 269 -0.16 21.64 28.81
CA ILE A 269 -1.43 22.18 29.30
C ILE A 269 -2.39 21.05 29.68
N LEU A 270 -2.39 19.95 28.91
CA LEU A 270 -3.13 18.73 29.20
C LEU A 270 -2.20 17.59 29.61
N PRO A 271 -2.65 16.67 30.49
CA PRO A 271 -1.87 15.48 30.83
C PRO A 271 -1.72 14.55 29.62
N ARG A 272 -0.56 13.90 29.53
CA ARG A 272 -0.27 12.84 28.55
C ARG A 272 -0.83 11.52 29.12
N PRO A 273 -1.68 10.76 28.40
CA PRO A 273 -2.33 9.57 28.95
C PRO A 273 -1.35 8.47 29.39
N ASP A 274 -0.27 8.32 28.62
CA ASP A 274 0.87 7.46 28.88
C ASP A 274 2.09 8.25 28.38
N LYS A 275 3.10 8.45 29.23
CA LYS A 275 4.25 9.30 28.89
C LYS A 275 5.13 8.68 27.79
N GLU A 276 5.29 7.36 27.79
CA GLU A 276 6.24 6.67 26.92
C GLU A 276 5.63 6.37 25.55
N ASN A 277 4.38 5.89 25.53
CA ASN A 277 3.65 5.71 24.27
C ASN A 277 3.29 7.04 23.60
N TRP A 278 3.02 8.11 24.38
CA TRP A 278 2.81 9.44 23.79
C TRP A 278 4.11 10.03 23.22
N ASN A 279 5.25 9.86 23.90
CA ASN A 279 6.54 10.29 23.34
C ASN A 279 6.90 9.49 22.06
N THR A 280 6.57 8.20 22.04
CA THR A 280 6.75 7.32 20.87
C THR A 280 5.89 7.81 19.69
N LEU A 281 4.60 8.09 19.92
CA LEU A 281 3.73 8.70 18.92
C LEU A 281 4.27 10.06 18.43
N ALA A 282 4.72 10.94 19.33
CA ALA A 282 5.28 12.24 18.98
C ALA A 282 6.51 12.13 18.06
N ASN A 283 7.39 11.15 18.31
CA ASN A 283 8.53 10.86 17.42
C ASN A 283 8.06 10.31 16.06
N ILE A 284 7.02 9.48 16.01
CA ILE A 284 6.44 8.99 14.75
C ILE A 284 5.81 10.15 13.94
N LEU A 285 5.17 11.12 14.61
CA LEU A 285 4.71 12.35 13.95
C LEU A 285 5.89 13.13 13.37
N ALA A 286 6.95 13.34 14.15
CA ALA A 286 8.15 14.04 13.69
C ALA A 286 8.85 13.32 12.51
N ALA A 287 8.91 11.98 12.51
CA ALA A 287 9.43 11.22 11.38
C ALA A 287 8.55 11.35 10.13
N LEU A 288 7.22 11.26 10.25
CA LEU A 288 6.31 11.45 9.13
C LEU A 288 6.29 12.88 8.59
N GLY A 289 6.44 13.89 9.44
CA GLY A 289 6.57 15.28 9.04
C GLY A 289 7.90 15.53 8.32
N SER A 290 9.02 15.06 8.88
CA SER A 290 10.34 15.10 8.23
C SER A 290 10.32 14.39 6.87
N PHE A 291 9.68 13.21 6.77
CA PHE A 291 9.46 12.57 5.48
C PHE A 291 8.65 13.48 4.54
N ALA A 292 7.49 13.98 4.97
CA ALA A 292 6.57 14.68 4.09
C ALA A 292 7.10 16.03 3.55
N SER A 293 7.85 16.79 4.35
CA SER A 293 8.35 18.11 4.00
C SER A 293 9.75 18.14 3.37
N SER A 294 10.41 16.99 3.20
CA SER A 294 11.80 16.93 2.73
C SER A 294 11.94 16.38 1.30
N ASN A 295 13.10 16.64 0.69
CA ASN A 295 13.48 16.07 -0.61
C ASN A 295 13.95 14.61 -0.46
N CYS A 296 14.24 13.94 -1.58
CA CYS A 296 14.62 12.53 -1.59
C CYS A 296 15.92 12.24 -0.82
N SER A 297 16.87 13.18 -0.84
CA SER A 297 18.19 13.07 -0.21
C SER A 297 18.16 13.15 1.31
N ASP A 298 17.16 13.83 1.90
CA ASP A 298 16.99 13.87 3.35
C ASP A 298 16.47 12.53 3.90
N ALA A 299 17.09 12.15 5.02
CA ALA A 299 16.90 10.92 5.76
C ALA A 299 16.78 11.20 7.28
N THR A 300 16.52 12.45 7.69
CA THR A 300 16.34 12.86 9.09
C THR A 300 15.19 12.12 9.79
N ASP A 301 14.18 11.69 9.04
CA ASP A 301 13.10 10.82 9.49
C ASP A 301 13.58 9.43 9.93
N LEU A 302 14.63 8.88 9.29
CA LEU A 302 15.11 7.52 9.55
C LEU A 302 15.59 7.31 11.01
N PRO A 303 16.52 8.09 11.59
CA PRO A 303 16.94 7.91 12.98
C PRO A 303 15.81 8.22 13.98
N ILE A 304 14.93 9.17 13.66
CA ILE A 304 13.76 9.49 14.50
C ILE A 304 12.82 8.27 14.56
N PHE A 305 12.50 7.69 13.40
CA PHE A 305 11.65 6.51 13.33
C PHE A 305 12.31 5.29 13.98
N GLN A 306 13.61 5.04 13.74
CA GLN A 306 14.34 3.93 14.36
C GLN A 306 14.39 4.02 15.89
N ALA A 307 14.43 5.25 16.45
CA ALA A 307 14.31 5.45 17.89
C ALA A 307 12.90 5.09 18.40
N ALA A 308 11.85 5.59 17.74
CA ALA A 308 10.46 5.28 18.10
C ALA A 308 10.10 3.79 17.90
N GLN A 309 10.63 3.16 16.85
CA GLN A 309 10.42 1.75 16.52
C GLN A 309 10.92 0.81 17.63
N LYS A 310 12.01 1.17 18.32
CA LYS A 310 12.50 0.41 19.49
C LYS A 310 11.52 0.49 20.67
N SER A 311 10.96 1.67 20.94
CA SER A 311 9.96 1.85 21.98
C SER A 311 8.62 1.16 21.67
N LEU A 312 8.21 1.07 20.40
CA LEU A 312 7.00 0.36 19.98
C LEU A 312 6.97 -1.14 20.32
N PHE A 313 8.13 -1.78 20.54
CA PHE A 313 8.25 -3.22 20.77
C PHE A 313 8.82 -3.59 22.14
N ALA A 314 9.14 -2.60 22.98
CA ALA A 314 9.36 -2.83 24.40
C ALA A 314 7.98 -2.98 25.08
N ASP A 315 7.59 -4.23 25.37
CA ASP A 315 6.41 -4.68 26.13
C ASP A 315 5.01 -4.26 25.62
N ASN A 316 4.94 -3.31 24.68
CA ASN A 316 3.73 -2.73 24.08
C ASN A 316 2.86 -3.66 23.22
N LEU A 317 3.17 -4.97 23.17
CA LEU A 317 2.29 -5.99 22.58
C LEU A 317 1.34 -6.63 23.60
N GLU A 318 1.58 -6.45 24.90
CA GLU A 318 0.69 -6.92 25.98
C GLU A 318 -0.27 -5.82 26.49
N VAL A 319 -0.13 -4.59 25.97
CA VAL A 319 -0.90 -3.40 26.38
C VAL A 319 -1.72 -2.85 25.22
N GLY A 320 -2.99 -2.53 25.49
CA GLY A 320 -3.88 -1.87 24.53
C GLY A 320 -4.25 -0.45 24.98
N ASN A 321 -3.88 0.57 24.19
CA ASN A 321 -4.34 1.94 24.38
C ASN A 321 -4.46 2.67 23.02
N LEU A 322 -5.21 3.78 22.97
CA LEU A 322 -5.49 4.50 21.72
C LEU A 322 -4.21 5.08 21.09
N THR A 323 -3.26 5.53 21.90
CA THR A 323 -1.96 6.06 21.47
C THR A 323 -1.17 5.01 20.69
N LEU A 324 -1.19 3.75 21.13
CA LEU A 324 -0.58 2.62 20.41
C LEU A 324 -1.28 2.34 19.08
N VAL A 325 -2.62 2.39 19.03
CA VAL A 325 -3.36 2.24 17.76
C VAL A 325 -2.94 3.31 16.74
N GLN A 326 -2.86 4.56 17.18
CA GLN A 326 -2.38 5.68 16.36
C GLN A 326 -0.92 5.49 15.93
N ALA A 327 -0.04 5.10 16.85
CA ALA A 327 1.38 4.94 16.62
C ALA A 327 1.70 3.76 15.66
N PHE A 328 1.08 2.60 15.85
CA PHE A 328 1.23 1.46 14.93
C PHE A 328 0.61 1.76 13.54
N GLY A 329 -0.56 2.39 13.48
CA GLY A 329 -1.22 2.75 12.22
C GLY A 329 -0.43 3.76 11.39
N LEU A 330 0.14 4.79 12.04
CA LEU A 330 1.03 5.74 11.38
C LEU A 330 2.38 5.11 11.00
N SER A 331 2.92 4.23 11.83
CA SER A 331 4.16 3.50 11.52
C SER A 331 4.00 2.54 10.35
N ALA A 332 2.84 1.88 10.21
CA ALA A 332 2.52 1.01 9.09
C ALA A 332 2.63 1.74 7.75
N THR A 333 2.05 2.95 7.65
CA THR A 333 2.06 3.75 6.43
C THR A 333 3.38 4.50 6.22
N TYR A 334 4.12 4.85 7.28
CA TYR A 334 5.52 5.29 7.17
C TYR A 334 6.40 4.20 6.55
N LEU A 335 6.33 2.96 7.08
CA LEU A 335 7.08 1.81 6.56
C LEU A 335 6.74 1.55 5.09
N GLN A 336 5.46 1.61 4.73
CA GLN A 336 5.01 1.53 3.34
C GLN A 336 5.70 2.59 2.45
N LYS A 337 5.80 3.83 2.94
CA LYS A 337 6.41 4.96 2.22
C LYS A 337 7.93 4.90 2.14
N ARG A 338 8.58 4.26 3.11
CA ARG A 338 10.01 3.91 3.10
C ARG A 338 10.29 2.49 2.57
N ASN A 339 9.46 2.01 1.63
CA ASN A 339 9.67 0.77 0.87
C ASN A 339 9.74 -0.53 1.72
N LYS A 340 9.02 -0.60 2.84
CA LYS A 340 8.92 -1.79 3.72
C LYS A 340 7.48 -2.30 3.82
N PRO A 341 6.89 -2.81 2.72
CA PRO A 341 5.48 -3.16 2.64
C PRO A 341 5.10 -4.34 3.54
N ASN A 342 5.97 -5.33 3.76
CA ASN A 342 5.67 -6.48 4.60
C ASN A 342 5.69 -6.11 6.09
N THR A 343 6.70 -5.34 6.53
CA THR A 343 6.78 -4.80 7.89
C THR A 343 5.62 -3.83 8.15
N GLY A 344 5.32 -2.95 7.19
CA GLY A 344 4.18 -2.03 7.27
C GLY A 344 2.84 -2.75 7.42
N TYR A 345 2.59 -3.78 6.61
CA TYR A 345 1.40 -4.63 6.70
C TYR A 345 1.27 -5.32 8.07
N ASN A 346 2.37 -5.83 8.63
CA ASN A 346 2.37 -6.42 9.97
C ASN A 346 2.00 -5.39 11.06
N TYR A 347 2.49 -4.15 10.95
CA TYR A 347 2.19 -3.07 11.90
C TYR A 347 0.72 -2.60 11.77
N GLY A 348 0.19 -2.58 10.54
CA GLY A 348 -1.24 -2.34 10.29
C GLY A 348 -2.12 -3.42 10.94
N GLY A 349 -1.75 -4.69 10.81
CA GLY A 349 -2.42 -5.81 11.47
C GLY A 349 -2.39 -5.73 13.01
N VAL A 350 -1.34 -5.18 13.61
CA VAL A 350 -1.29 -4.87 15.06
C VAL A 350 -2.24 -3.71 15.39
N ALA A 351 -2.19 -2.61 14.65
CA ALA A 351 -3.06 -1.45 14.86
C ALA A 351 -4.56 -1.82 14.77
N LEU A 352 -4.94 -2.63 13.76
CA LEU A 352 -6.30 -3.13 13.58
C LEU A 352 -6.75 -4.02 14.76
N ARG A 353 -5.91 -4.97 15.20
CA ARG A 353 -6.24 -5.86 16.34
C ARG A 353 -6.37 -5.08 17.65
N LEU A 354 -5.48 -4.12 17.92
CA LEU A 354 -5.59 -3.22 19.07
C LEU A 354 -6.87 -2.37 19.00
N GLY A 355 -7.21 -1.82 17.82
CA GLY A 355 -8.44 -1.05 17.61
C GLY A 355 -9.71 -1.89 17.80
N ILE A 356 -9.71 -3.15 17.36
CA ILE A 356 -10.80 -4.10 17.61
C ILE A 356 -10.89 -4.40 19.11
N GLY A 357 -9.78 -4.69 19.79
CA GLY A 357 -9.73 -4.99 21.23
C GLY A 357 -10.18 -3.83 22.13
N LEU A 358 -9.98 -2.58 21.71
CA LEU A 358 -10.49 -1.37 22.37
C LEU A 358 -11.95 -1.03 22.02
N GLY A 359 -12.61 -1.87 21.20
CA GLY A 359 -13.99 -1.65 20.76
C GLY A 359 -14.15 -0.42 19.87
N LEU A 360 -13.14 -0.02 19.09
CA LEU A 360 -13.25 1.13 18.16
C LEU A 360 -14.20 0.86 16.98
N HIS A 361 -14.60 -0.40 16.79
CA HIS A 361 -15.58 -0.89 15.81
C HIS A 361 -17.04 -0.86 16.33
N LYS A 362 -17.27 -0.36 17.55
CA LYS A 362 -18.56 -0.30 18.24
C LYS A 362 -18.85 1.11 18.74
N GLU A 363 -20.13 1.50 18.72
CA GLU A 363 -20.65 2.59 19.54
C GLU A 363 -21.51 1.99 20.66
N PHE A 364 -21.31 2.47 21.88
CA PHE A 364 -22.03 1.96 23.06
C PHE A 364 -23.01 3.04 23.53
N GLU A 365 -24.31 2.77 23.42
CA GLU A 365 -25.36 3.66 23.93
C GLU A 365 -25.25 3.88 25.45
N GLN A 366 -24.76 2.85 26.16
CA GLN A 366 -24.60 2.87 27.62
C GLN A 366 -23.21 3.36 28.01
N GLY A 367 -23.05 4.68 27.99
CA GLY A 367 -21.83 5.36 28.46
C GLY A 367 -21.58 6.64 27.68
N ASN A 368 -22.04 7.78 28.20
CA ASN A 368 -21.92 9.09 27.58
C ASN A 368 -20.45 9.56 27.50
N LEU A 369 -19.70 9.03 26.52
CA LEU A 369 -18.42 9.60 26.12
C LEU A 369 -18.67 11.04 25.61
N PRO A 370 -17.87 12.04 26.04
CA PRO A 370 -17.96 13.38 25.49
C PRO A 370 -17.84 13.36 23.96
N PRO A 371 -18.59 14.20 23.22
CA PRO A 371 -18.56 14.26 21.75
C PRO A 371 -17.16 14.22 21.13
N LEU A 372 -16.19 14.94 21.69
CA LEU A 372 -14.79 14.89 21.28
C LEU A 372 -14.16 13.49 21.39
N GLN A 373 -14.39 12.76 22.48
CA GLN A 373 -13.85 11.42 22.67
C GLN A 373 -14.49 10.40 21.71
N MET A 374 -15.78 10.55 21.40
CA MET A 374 -16.45 9.70 20.41
C MET A 374 -15.93 9.98 18.99
N GLU A 375 -15.79 11.25 18.60
CA GLU A 375 -15.23 11.61 17.29
C GLU A 375 -13.77 11.16 17.13
N ILE A 376 -12.95 11.27 18.17
CA ILE A 376 -11.58 10.72 18.16
C ILE A 376 -11.61 9.19 17.91
N ARG A 377 -12.50 8.43 18.55
CA ARG A 377 -12.66 6.98 18.27
C ARG A 377 -13.05 6.73 16.81
N ARG A 378 -14.05 7.45 16.29
CA ARG A 378 -14.49 7.35 14.88
C ARG A 378 -13.36 7.67 13.90
N ARG A 379 -12.66 8.79 14.11
CA ARG A 379 -11.53 9.25 13.25
C ARG A 379 -10.40 8.24 13.23
N VAL A 380 -10.03 7.66 14.38
CA VAL A 380 -9.02 6.60 14.45
C VAL A 380 -9.49 5.36 13.69
N TRP A 381 -10.70 4.85 13.98
CA TRP A 381 -11.25 3.66 13.33
C TRP A 381 -11.30 3.79 11.80
N TRP A 382 -11.87 4.88 11.29
CA TRP A 382 -11.99 5.08 9.85
C TRP A 382 -10.65 5.41 9.16
N THR A 383 -9.68 6.00 9.87
CA THR A 383 -8.34 6.19 9.27
C THR A 383 -7.58 4.86 9.16
N LEU A 384 -7.77 3.92 10.10
CA LEU A 384 -7.30 2.54 9.90
C LEU A 384 -7.96 1.89 8.68
N CYS A 385 -9.27 2.09 8.46
CA CYS A 385 -9.97 1.55 7.28
C CYS A 385 -9.31 2.01 5.96
N VAL A 386 -9.12 3.32 5.81
CA VAL A 386 -8.52 3.91 4.60
C VAL A 386 -7.06 3.45 4.38
N LEU A 387 -6.28 3.26 5.45
CA LEU A 387 -4.89 2.81 5.36
C LEU A 387 -4.77 1.30 5.11
N ASP A 388 -5.44 0.46 5.90
CA ASP A 388 -5.37 -1.01 5.84
C ASP A 388 -5.96 -1.55 4.53
N VAL A 389 -7.17 -1.12 4.18
CA VAL A 389 -7.84 -1.54 2.93
C VAL A 389 -7.11 -0.95 1.73
N GLY A 390 -6.68 0.32 1.81
CA GLY A 390 -5.93 0.99 0.76
C GLY A 390 -4.58 0.33 0.44
N ALA A 391 -3.86 -0.16 1.44
CA ALA A 391 -2.62 -0.92 1.28
C ALA A 391 -2.88 -2.37 0.83
N THR A 392 -3.87 -3.04 1.41
CA THR A 392 -4.22 -4.43 1.08
C THR A 392 -4.57 -4.60 -0.40
N ILE A 393 -5.38 -3.67 -0.96
CA ILE A 393 -5.72 -3.63 -2.39
C ILE A 393 -4.47 -3.41 -3.25
N THR A 394 -3.60 -2.47 -2.87
CA THR A 394 -2.35 -2.14 -3.58
C THR A 394 -1.44 -3.37 -3.76
N TYR A 395 -1.36 -4.22 -2.73
CA TYR A 395 -0.51 -5.43 -2.76
C TYR A 395 -1.19 -6.70 -3.26
N GLY A 396 -2.47 -6.63 -3.64
CA GLY A 396 -3.23 -7.82 -4.05
C GLY A 396 -3.38 -8.87 -2.96
N ARG A 397 -3.49 -8.45 -1.69
CA ARG A 397 -3.61 -9.35 -0.52
C ARG A 397 -5.08 -9.56 -0.12
N PRO A 398 -5.45 -10.67 0.54
CA PRO A 398 -6.79 -10.87 1.09
C PRO A 398 -7.18 -9.78 2.10
N LEU A 399 -8.45 -9.37 2.11
CA LEU A 399 -8.97 -8.39 3.06
C LEU A 399 -9.08 -8.95 4.49
N ASN A 400 -8.49 -8.25 5.45
CA ASN A 400 -8.64 -8.53 6.89
C ASN A 400 -9.68 -7.62 7.57
N TRP A 401 -10.17 -6.59 6.87
CA TRP A 401 -11.09 -5.61 7.44
C TRP A 401 -12.46 -6.24 7.77
N PRO A 402 -13.02 -6.04 8.97
CA PRO A 402 -14.31 -6.63 9.33
C PRO A 402 -15.46 -6.14 8.46
N GLN A 403 -16.08 -7.06 7.70
CA GLN A 403 -17.25 -6.79 6.86
C GLN A 403 -18.59 -6.95 7.60
N ALA A 404 -18.57 -7.43 8.85
CA ALA A 404 -19.74 -7.60 9.71
C ALA A 404 -19.41 -7.19 11.15
N GLY A 405 -20.43 -6.77 11.91
CA GLY A 405 -20.31 -6.41 13.32
C GLY A 405 -19.69 -5.03 13.61
N VAL A 406 -19.39 -4.23 12.58
CA VAL A 406 -18.97 -2.83 12.71
C VAL A 406 -20.19 -1.94 12.85
N GLU A 407 -20.26 -1.16 13.92
CA GLU A 407 -21.37 -0.24 14.24
C GLU A 407 -20.91 1.23 14.36
N THR A 408 -19.60 1.49 14.32
CA THR A 408 -19.01 2.84 14.36
C THR A 408 -19.51 3.71 13.21
N ALA A 409 -20.16 4.83 13.52
CA ALA A 409 -20.59 5.80 12.51
C ALA A 409 -19.39 6.52 11.87
N LEU A 410 -19.59 7.08 10.67
CA LEU A 410 -18.58 7.90 10.01
C LEU A 410 -18.31 9.18 10.84
N PRO A 411 -17.07 9.73 10.83
CA PRO A 411 -16.77 10.97 11.55
C PRO A 411 -17.62 12.11 11.01
N LYS A 412 -18.03 13.06 11.86
CA LYS A 412 -18.91 14.16 11.44
C LYS A 412 -18.20 15.14 10.49
N SER A 413 -18.94 15.72 9.55
CA SER A 413 -18.46 16.80 8.69
C SER A 413 -18.46 18.11 9.48
N ILE A 414 -17.44 18.33 10.31
CA ILE A 414 -17.32 19.51 11.20
C ILE A 414 -15.92 20.08 11.13
N HIS A 415 -15.76 21.35 11.49
CA HIS A 415 -14.44 21.93 11.77
C HIS A 415 -13.84 21.28 13.04
N GLU A 416 -12.51 21.24 13.17
CA GLU A 416 -11.86 20.63 14.33
C GLU A 416 -11.86 21.58 15.53
N GLU A 417 -11.69 22.87 15.23
CA GLU A 417 -11.77 24.01 16.14
C GLU A 417 -13.12 24.15 16.87
N ASP A 418 -14.22 23.67 16.28
CA ASP A 418 -15.56 23.69 16.89
C ASP A 418 -15.76 22.60 17.98
N LEU A 419 -14.90 21.57 18.02
CA LEU A 419 -15.06 20.40 18.89
C LEU A 419 -14.09 20.42 20.08
N VAL A 420 -14.29 21.39 20.97
CA VAL A 420 -13.46 21.60 22.17
C VAL A 420 -13.63 20.52 23.24
N LEU A 421 -12.76 20.53 24.26
CA LEU A 421 -12.94 19.70 25.46
C LEU A 421 -14.29 20.03 26.12
N ASP A 422 -14.99 19.01 26.60
CA ASP A 422 -16.31 19.10 27.25
C ASP A 422 -17.43 19.75 26.40
N SER A 423 -17.25 19.85 25.07
CA SER A 423 -18.27 20.34 24.15
C SER A 423 -19.55 19.49 24.18
N ALA A 424 -20.68 20.07 24.60
CA ALA A 424 -22.00 19.47 24.47
C ALA A 424 -23.06 20.57 24.22
N PRO A 425 -23.97 20.43 23.24
CA PRO A 425 -24.12 19.32 22.29
C PRO A 425 -22.99 19.27 21.23
N TYR A 426 -23.11 18.36 20.26
CA TYR A 426 -22.27 18.38 19.05
C TYR A 426 -22.47 19.68 18.24
N PRO A 427 -21.41 20.22 17.60
CA PRO A 427 -21.58 21.26 16.58
C PRO A 427 -22.37 20.74 15.35
N PRO A 428 -23.03 21.64 14.60
CA PRO A 428 -23.77 21.28 13.38
C PRO A 428 -22.82 20.83 12.27
N GLU A 429 -23.27 19.92 11.40
CA GLU A 429 -22.45 19.47 10.26
C GLU A 429 -22.46 20.50 9.11
N VAL A 430 -21.30 20.64 8.46
CA VAL A 430 -20.96 21.64 7.46
C VAL A 430 -21.12 21.06 6.06
N ASP A 431 -21.84 21.79 5.21
CA ASP A 431 -22.01 21.50 3.77
C ASP A 431 -20.79 22.02 2.99
N GLY A 432 -19.65 21.33 3.12
CA GLY A 432 -18.40 21.74 2.48
C GLY A 432 -17.21 20.82 2.75
N LEU A 433 -16.03 21.25 2.30
CA LEU A 433 -14.77 20.55 2.56
C LEU A 433 -14.29 20.79 4.00
N THR A 434 -14.35 19.74 4.80
CA THR A 434 -13.78 19.67 6.15
C THR A 434 -12.58 18.71 6.17
N LEU A 435 -11.82 18.74 7.26
CA LEU A 435 -10.72 17.81 7.53
C LEU A 435 -11.12 16.33 7.41
N TYR A 436 -12.40 16.00 7.64
CA TYR A 436 -12.90 14.63 7.62
C TYR A 436 -13.62 14.27 6.32
N THR A 437 -13.78 15.18 5.36
CA THR A 437 -14.53 14.91 4.13
C THR A 437 -13.87 13.80 3.30
N TYR A 438 -12.55 13.87 3.05
CA TYR A 438 -11.81 12.77 2.39
C TYR A 438 -11.99 11.45 3.18
N LEU A 439 -11.82 11.49 4.51
CA LEU A 439 -11.92 10.31 5.36
C LEU A 439 -13.31 9.63 5.26
N ARG A 440 -14.39 10.42 5.21
CA ARG A 440 -15.77 9.93 5.01
C ARG A 440 -15.96 9.32 3.62
N ILE A 441 -15.64 10.08 2.57
CA ILE A 441 -15.81 9.67 1.16
C ILE A 441 -15.00 8.40 0.86
N GLN A 442 -13.74 8.36 1.30
CA GLN A 442 -12.82 7.26 1.08
C GLN A 442 -13.19 5.99 1.89
N SER A 443 -13.77 6.16 3.07
CA SER A 443 -14.32 5.03 3.84
C SER A 443 -15.55 4.42 3.16
N LEU A 444 -16.49 5.26 2.69
CA LEU A 444 -17.67 4.81 1.93
C LEU A 444 -17.25 4.06 0.65
N TYR A 445 -16.29 4.60 -0.10
CA TYR A 445 -15.70 3.93 -1.26
C TYR A 445 -15.23 2.51 -0.92
N HIS A 446 -14.46 2.36 0.16
CA HIS A 446 -13.92 1.07 0.56
C HIS A 446 -15.05 0.08 0.92
N LEU A 447 -16.05 0.50 1.70
CA LEU A 447 -17.20 -0.35 2.04
C LEU A 447 -17.96 -0.85 0.79
N ARG A 448 -18.17 0.01 -0.22
CA ARG A 448 -18.81 -0.37 -1.50
C ARG A 448 -17.92 -1.32 -2.32
N THR A 449 -16.61 -1.06 -2.38
CA THR A 449 -15.69 -1.76 -3.30
C THR A 449 -15.06 -3.04 -2.74
N MET A 450 -15.15 -3.31 -1.44
CA MET A 450 -14.64 -4.55 -0.81
C MET A 450 -15.17 -5.83 -1.45
N GLY A 451 -16.46 -5.86 -1.85
CA GLY A 451 -17.07 -7.01 -2.53
C GLY A 451 -16.45 -7.28 -3.90
N ILE A 452 -16.28 -6.23 -4.71
CA ILE A 452 -15.61 -6.29 -6.02
C ILE A 452 -14.18 -6.83 -5.85
N TYR A 453 -13.43 -6.26 -4.91
CA TYR A 453 -12.05 -6.65 -4.68
C TYR A 453 -11.91 -8.11 -4.24
N ASN A 454 -12.74 -8.55 -3.27
CA ASN A 454 -12.80 -9.97 -2.87
C ASN A 454 -13.11 -10.88 -4.06
N ARG A 455 -13.99 -10.46 -4.98
CA ARG A 455 -14.33 -11.23 -6.18
C ARG A 455 -13.19 -11.28 -7.20
N LEU A 456 -12.44 -10.19 -7.39
CA LEU A 456 -11.27 -10.12 -8.29
C LEU A 456 -10.10 -11.04 -7.85
N ILE A 457 -9.95 -11.33 -6.56
CA ILE A 457 -8.90 -12.23 -6.03
C ILE A 457 -9.34 -13.71 -5.94
N THR A 458 -10.46 -14.09 -6.56
CA THR A 458 -10.88 -15.50 -6.65
C THR A 458 -10.31 -16.21 -7.89
N GLY A 459 -10.14 -17.53 -7.81
CA GLY A 459 -9.45 -18.33 -8.83
C GLY A 459 -10.12 -18.40 -10.21
N SER A 460 -11.37 -17.95 -10.36
CA SER A 460 -12.04 -17.76 -11.65
C SER A 460 -12.23 -16.27 -11.90
N PHE A 461 -11.53 -15.71 -12.90
CA PHE A 461 -11.65 -14.28 -13.19
C PHE A 461 -13.10 -13.92 -13.60
N PRO A 462 -13.68 -12.82 -13.10
CA PRO A 462 -15.05 -12.40 -13.42
C PRO A 462 -15.30 -12.16 -14.92
N THR A 463 -16.56 -12.24 -15.33
CA THR A 463 -16.95 -11.89 -16.71
C THR A 463 -17.02 -10.37 -16.90
N ALA A 464 -16.90 -9.89 -18.15
CA ALA A 464 -17.02 -8.47 -18.44
C ALA A 464 -18.38 -7.90 -17.99
N THR A 465 -19.48 -8.60 -18.27
CA THR A 465 -20.83 -8.22 -17.84
C THR A 465 -20.95 -8.13 -16.31
N GLU A 466 -20.42 -9.13 -15.60
CA GLU A 466 -20.39 -9.15 -14.12
C GLU A 466 -19.64 -7.95 -13.55
N LEU A 467 -18.49 -7.58 -14.15
CA LEU A 467 -17.70 -6.43 -13.72
C LEU A 467 -18.34 -5.08 -14.06
N ILE A 468 -19.05 -4.99 -15.20
CA ILE A 468 -19.83 -3.80 -15.58
C ILE A 468 -20.97 -3.58 -14.59
N THR A 469 -21.74 -4.63 -14.26
CA THR A 469 -22.79 -4.55 -13.23
C THR A 469 -22.21 -4.16 -11.86
N LEU A 470 -21.10 -4.78 -11.44
CA LEU A 470 -20.45 -4.44 -10.15
C LEU A 470 -19.91 -3.02 -10.10
N ASP A 471 -19.32 -2.51 -11.20
CA ASP A 471 -18.86 -1.12 -11.33
C ASP A 471 -20.06 -0.15 -11.23
N ASP A 472 -21.11 -0.37 -12.01
CA ASP A 472 -22.26 0.53 -12.06
C ASP A 472 -23.05 0.57 -10.73
N GLU A 473 -23.30 -0.59 -10.11
CA GLU A 473 -24.05 -0.70 -8.85
C GLU A 473 -23.29 -0.18 -7.62
N ASN A 474 -21.95 -0.18 -7.62
CA ASN A 474 -21.15 0.13 -6.42
C ASN A 474 -20.26 1.37 -6.58
N ILE A 475 -19.58 1.53 -7.73
CA ILE A 475 -18.73 2.69 -8.02
C ILE A 475 -19.57 3.78 -8.68
N GLY A 476 -20.38 3.44 -9.70
CA GLY A 476 -21.29 4.37 -10.37
C GLY A 476 -22.30 4.99 -9.42
N ALA A 477 -23.00 4.16 -8.62
CA ALA A 477 -23.89 4.63 -7.56
C ALA A 477 -23.19 5.54 -6.54
N TRP A 478 -21.99 5.17 -6.08
CA TRP A 478 -21.22 5.98 -5.14
C TRP A 478 -20.73 7.31 -5.74
N LEU A 479 -20.35 7.35 -7.02
CA LEU A 479 -20.04 8.59 -7.74
C LEU A 479 -21.28 9.50 -7.84
N ALA A 480 -22.47 8.94 -8.01
CA ALA A 480 -23.73 9.69 -7.98
C ALA A 480 -24.12 10.19 -6.56
N GLU A 481 -23.60 9.57 -5.50
CA GLU A 481 -23.73 10.02 -4.10
C GLU A 481 -22.74 11.14 -3.72
N TRP A 482 -21.83 11.58 -4.61
CA TRP A 482 -20.82 12.59 -4.28
C TRP A 482 -21.41 13.99 -4.02
N PRO A 483 -20.99 14.69 -2.93
CA PRO A 483 -21.32 16.09 -2.72
C PRO A 483 -20.75 17.00 -3.82
N ARG A 484 -21.50 18.04 -4.20
CA ARG A 484 -21.13 18.98 -5.27
C ARG A 484 -19.79 19.70 -5.06
N TYR A 485 -19.35 19.85 -3.82
CA TYR A 485 -18.06 20.46 -3.46
C TYR A 485 -16.86 19.50 -3.54
N TYR A 486 -17.07 18.23 -3.93
CA TYR A 486 -16.02 17.18 -3.98
C TYR A 486 -15.78 16.65 -5.40
N SER A 487 -16.62 16.99 -6.38
CA SER A 487 -16.50 16.49 -7.76
C SER A 487 -15.31 17.08 -8.53
N ALA A 488 -15.02 18.36 -8.34
CA ALA A 488 -13.84 19.03 -8.88
C ALA A 488 -12.71 19.10 -7.83
N PHE A 489 -11.46 19.26 -8.28
CA PHE A 489 -10.38 19.60 -7.36
C PHE A 489 -10.63 20.97 -6.70
N PRO A 490 -10.27 21.15 -5.42
CA PRO A 490 -10.33 22.46 -4.78
C PRO A 490 -9.22 23.39 -5.28
N PRO A 491 -9.32 24.72 -5.00
CA PRO A 491 -8.33 25.71 -5.40
C PRO A 491 -6.89 25.35 -4.98
N ALA A 492 -5.91 25.85 -5.73
CA ALA A 492 -4.49 25.45 -5.64
C ALA A 492 -3.90 25.43 -4.21
N GLY A 493 -4.26 26.41 -3.37
CA GLY A 493 -3.81 26.52 -1.97
C GLY A 493 -4.58 25.66 -0.95
N SER A 494 -5.49 24.79 -1.38
CA SER A 494 -6.33 24.00 -0.49
C SER A 494 -5.61 22.77 0.08
N LYS A 495 -5.49 22.70 1.41
CA LYS A 495 -4.94 21.53 2.14
C LYS A 495 -5.70 20.21 1.90
N TYR A 496 -6.89 20.26 1.29
CA TYR A 496 -7.71 19.08 0.99
C TYR A 496 -7.44 18.48 -0.41
N ALA A 497 -6.67 19.14 -1.28
CA ALA A 497 -6.50 18.74 -2.68
C ALA A 497 -5.95 17.32 -2.85
N LEU A 498 -4.97 16.91 -2.04
CA LEU A 498 -4.39 15.57 -2.10
C LEU A 498 -5.42 14.47 -1.77
N GLY A 499 -6.33 14.72 -0.82
CA GLY A 499 -7.40 13.77 -0.50
C GLY A 499 -8.35 13.55 -1.67
N VAL A 500 -8.82 14.64 -2.29
CA VAL A 500 -9.68 14.59 -3.49
C VAL A 500 -8.99 13.82 -4.63
N GLY A 501 -7.71 14.11 -4.87
CA GLY A 501 -6.89 13.39 -5.85
C GLY A 501 -6.79 11.90 -5.56
N ILE A 502 -6.40 11.50 -4.34
CA ILE A 502 -6.30 10.09 -3.95
C ILE A 502 -7.64 9.36 -4.12
N THR A 503 -8.78 9.99 -3.82
CA THR A 503 -10.09 9.39 -4.09
C THR A 503 -10.33 9.20 -5.58
N GLN A 504 -10.12 10.24 -6.39
CA GLN A 504 -10.31 10.18 -7.85
C GLN A 504 -9.42 9.11 -8.50
N TRP A 505 -8.11 9.16 -8.25
CA TRP A 505 -7.16 8.23 -8.83
C TRP A 505 -7.38 6.79 -8.37
N ARG A 506 -7.90 6.55 -7.14
CA ARG A 506 -8.11 5.20 -6.62
C ARG A 506 -9.32 4.48 -7.24
N TYR A 507 -10.45 5.15 -7.49
CA TYR A 507 -11.58 4.48 -8.15
C TYR A 507 -11.24 4.14 -9.61
N ARG A 508 -10.54 5.05 -10.30
CA ARG A 508 -10.01 4.83 -11.65
C ARG A 508 -8.99 3.68 -11.66
N ASN A 509 -8.09 3.62 -10.70
CA ASN A 509 -7.14 2.51 -10.53
C ASN A 509 -7.84 1.15 -10.30
N LEU A 510 -8.95 1.10 -9.55
CA LEU A 510 -9.73 -0.13 -9.43
C LEU A 510 -10.39 -0.53 -10.77
N ARG A 511 -10.95 0.41 -11.53
CA ARG A 511 -11.46 0.14 -12.90
C ARG A 511 -10.37 -0.41 -13.82
N ILE A 512 -9.16 0.14 -13.78
CA ILE A 512 -8.01 -0.40 -14.53
C ILE A 512 -7.70 -1.84 -14.09
N VAL A 513 -7.71 -2.14 -12.79
CA VAL A 513 -7.48 -3.50 -12.27
C VAL A 513 -8.61 -4.48 -12.65
N MET A 514 -9.88 -4.02 -12.66
CA MET A 514 -11.04 -4.81 -13.10
C MET A 514 -10.95 -5.15 -14.60
N TYR A 515 -10.61 -4.18 -15.44
CA TYR A 515 -10.80 -4.31 -16.88
C TYR A 515 -9.53 -4.62 -17.69
N ARG A 516 -8.33 -4.47 -17.09
CA ARG A 516 -7.05 -4.78 -17.78
C ARG A 516 -6.97 -6.17 -18.44
N PRO A 517 -7.58 -7.27 -17.95
CA PRO A 517 -7.46 -8.57 -18.62
C PRO A 517 -8.18 -8.63 -19.97
N PHE A 518 -9.25 -7.85 -20.16
CA PHE A 518 -9.92 -7.70 -21.45
C PHE A 518 -9.09 -6.81 -22.38
N LEU A 519 -8.56 -5.69 -21.86
CA LEU A 519 -7.67 -4.80 -22.60
C LEU A 519 -6.40 -5.49 -23.11
N VAL A 520 -5.75 -6.32 -22.29
CA VAL A 520 -4.57 -7.09 -22.71
C VAL A 520 -4.92 -8.13 -23.77
N ARG A 521 -6.06 -8.84 -23.62
CA ARG A 521 -6.52 -9.79 -24.65
C ARG A 521 -6.85 -9.08 -25.98
N TRP A 522 -7.48 -7.91 -25.91
CA TRP A 522 -7.80 -7.07 -27.05
C TRP A 522 -6.54 -6.57 -27.76
N ALA A 523 -5.58 -5.99 -27.01
CA ALA A 523 -4.33 -5.48 -27.56
C ALA A 523 -3.43 -6.57 -28.17
N LEU A 524 -3.52 -7.82 -27.69
CA LEU A 524 -2.85 -8.98 -28.29
C LEU A 524 -3.59 -9.57 -29.51
N SER A 525 -4.81 -9.11 -29.83
CA SER A 525 -5.62 -9.69 -30.91
C SER A 525 -5.33 -9.06 -32.28
N SER A 526 -4.84 -9.85 -33.22
CA SER A 526 -4.54 -9.43 -34.61
C SER A 526 -5.79 -9.25 -35.50
N LEU A 527 -6.92 -8.86 -34.92
CA LEU A 527 -8.18 -8.66 -35.64
C LEU A 527 -8.24 -7.24 -36.24
N PRO A 528 -8.82 -7.05 -37.44
CA PRO A 528 -9.09 -5.71 -37.96
C PRO A 528 -10.01 -4.92 -37.02
N TYR A 529 -9.71 -3.63 -36.85
CA TYR A 529 -10.42 -2.69 -35.98
C TYR A 529 -11.94 -2.74 -36.14
N ASP A 530 -12.44 -2.78 -37.39
CA ASP A 530 -13.88 -2.82 -37.72
C ASP A 530 -14.60 -4.07 -37.17
N ARG A 531 -13.87 -5.13 -36.81
CA ARG A 531 -14.40 -6.32 -36.11
C ARG A 531 -14.17 -6.30 -34.61
N GLN A 532 -13.27 -5.47 -34.10
CA GLN A 532 -13.08 -5.23 -32.67
C GLN A 532 -14.07 -4.19 -32.14
N ALA A 533 -14.52 -3.26 -32.99
CA ALA A 533 -15.49 -2.21 -32.68
C ALA A 533 -16.97 -2.69 -32.63
N SER A 534 -17.23 -4.00 -32.65
CA SER A 534 -18.58 -4.55 -32.49
C SER A 534 -19.05 -4.45 -31.04
N SER A 535 -20.17 -3.76 -30.78
CA SER A 535 -20.69 -3.54 -29.42
C SER A 535 -20.83 -4.86 -28.64
N SER A 536 -20.09 -4.96 -27.54
CA SER A 536 -20.02 -6.14 -26.69
C SER A 536 -19.61 -5.76 -25.25
N PRO A 537 -19.92 -6.58 -24.24
CA PRO A 537 -19.45 -6.34 -22.88
C PRO A 537 -17.91 -6.29 -22.78
N GLU A 538 -17.18 -7.07 -23.59
CA GLU A 538 -15.70 -7.00 -23.59
C GLU A 538 -15.20 -5.68 -24.22
N SER A 539 -15.81 -5.15 -25.29
CA SER A 539 -15.41 -3.86 -25.85
C SER A 539 -15.72 -2.69 -24.91
N LEU A 540 -16.84 -2.73 -24.18
CA LEU A 540 -17.15 -1.73 -23.14
C LEU A 540 -16.16 -1.82 -21.95
N ALA A 541 -15.75 -3.03 -21.55
CA ALA A 541 -14.70 -3.21 -20.54
C ALA A 541 -13.34 -2.63 -21.02
N VAL A 542 -12.94 -2.90 -22.26
CA VAL A 542 -11.72 -2.32 -22.86
C VAL A 542 -11.79 -0.78 -22.83
N PHE A 543 -12.92 -0.19 -23.21
CA PHE A 543 -13.14 1.26 -23.15
C PHE A 543 -13.00 1.80 -21.72
N ARG A 544 -13.72 1.23 -20.74
CA ARG A 544 -13.63 1.66 -19.32
C ARG A 544 -12.20 1.52 -18.76
N CYS A 545 -11.36 0.64 -19.31
CA CYS A 545 -9.95 0.53 -18.94
C CYS A 545 -9.07 1.64 -19.55
N LEU A 546 -9.29 1.98 -20.83
CA LEU A 546 -8.58 3.07 -21.53
C LEU A 546 -8.95 4.43 -20.95
N ASP A 547 -10.25 4.66 -20.75
CA ASP A 547 -10.84 5.88 -20.20
C ASP A 547 -10.32 6.16 -18.78
N ALA A 548 -10.45 5.19 -17.86
CA ALA A 548 -9.94 5.33 -16.50
C ALA A 548 -8.41 5.56 -16.43
N ALA A 549 -7.63 5.04 -17.40
CA ALA A 549 -6.20 5.33 -17.49
C ALA A 549 -5.95 6.78 -17.96
N LYS A 550 -6.60 7.21 -19.05
CA LYS A 550 -6.50 8.58 -19.60
C LYS A 550 -6.95 9.63 -18.58
N GLU A 551 -8.10 9.44 -17.96
CA GLU A 551 -8.58 10.33 -16.88
C GLU A 551 -7.58 10.41 -15.71
N THR A 552 -6.93 9.30 -15.34
CA THR A 552 -5.95 9.30 -14.23
C THR A 552 -4.71 10.09 -14.58
N ILE A 553 -4.19 9.96 -15.81
CA ILE A 553 -3.01 10.70 -16.28
C ILE A 553 -3.30 12.19 -16.32
N LEU A 554 -4.41 12.61 -16.94
CA LEU A 554 -4.82 14.02 -17.02
C LEU A 554 -5.12 14.63 -15.63
N SER A 555 -5.80 13.89 -14.75
CA SER A 555 -6.08 14.32 -13.37
C SER A 555 -4.80 14.43 -12.51
N VAL A 556 -3.78 13.61 -12.78
CA VAL A 556 -2.45 13.74 -12.17
C VAL A 556 -1.71 14.96 -12.74
N GLU A 557 -1.73 15.16 -14.05
CA GLU A 557 -1.07 16.29 -14.72
C GLU A 557 -1.63 17.63 -14.24
N GLU A 558 -2.96 17.79 -14.21
CA GLU A 558 -3.63 18.98 -13.64
C GLU A 558 -3.27 19.19 -12.17
N TYR A 559 -3.25 18.12 -11.37
CA TYR A 559 -2.83 18.19 -9.97
C TYR A 559 -1.38 18.66 -9.83
N TRP A 560 -0.46 18.12 -10.63
CA TRP A 560 0.98 18.41 -10.53
C TRP A 560 1.32 19.80 -11.07
N ALA A 561 0.71 20.22 -12.18
CA ALA A 561 1.01 21.51 -12.81
C ALA A 561 0.55 22.72 -11.98
N SER A 562 -0.47 22.58 -11.13
CA SER A 562 -1.15 23.71 -10.49
C SER A 562 -0.95 23.84 -8.97
N ARG A 563 -0.22 22.92 -8.32
CA ARG A 563 -0.17 22.81 -6.84
C ARG A 563 1.25 22.61 -6.31
N SER A 564 1.47 22.93 -5.04
CA SER A 564 2.77 22.76 -4.38
C SER A 564 3.12 21.28 -4.19
N HIS A 565 4.35 20.90 -4.57
CA HIS A 565 4.83 19.52 -4.47
C HIS A 565 5.42 19.24 -3.08
N PHE A 566 5.18 18.04 -2.57
CA PHE A 566 5.74 17.53 -1.32
C PHE A 566 5.82 16.00 -1.36
N ARG A 567 6.70 15.40 -0.54
CA ARG A 567 7.11 13.99 -0.68
C ARG A 567 5.94 13.01 -0.57
N LEU A 568 4.95 13.32 0.26
CA LEU A 568 3.73 12.52 0.41
C LEU A 568 2.87 12.55 -0.86
N ALA A 569 2.69 13.72 -1.48
CA ALA A 569 1.94 13.85 -2.73
C ALA A 569 2.66 13.11 -3.87
N ALA A 570 3.97 13.34 -4.03
CA ALA A 570 4.80 12.67 -5.04
C ALA A 570 4.66 11.13 -4.99
N TRP A 571 4.60 10.56 -3.78
CA TRP A 571 4.43 9.12 -3.57
C TRP A 571 3.08 8.57 -4.08
N TYR A 572 1.96 9.28 -3.82
CA TYR A 572 0.64 8.87 -4.33
C TYR A 572 0.53 9.10 -5.83
N VAL A 573 0.99 10.27 -6.29
CA VAL A 573 0.98 10.64 -7.72
C VAL A 573 1.75 9.62 -8.54
N LEU A 574 2.99 9.29 -8.16
CA LEU A 574 3.80 8.29 -8.86
C LEU A 574 3.12 6.93 -8.95
N TYR A 575 2.54 6.46 -7.84
CA TYR A 575 1.85 5.16 -7.80
C TYR A 575 0.73 5.11 -8.84
N PHE A 576 -0.23 6.04 -8.76
CA PHE A 576 -1.39 6.01 -9.67
C PHE A 576 -1.01 6.32 -11.12
N LEU A 577 -0.11 7.28 -11.34
CA LEU A 577 0.38 7.66 -12.66
C LEU A 577 1.06 6.49 -13.36
N PHE A 578 2.00 5.80 -12.69
CA PHE A 578 2.70 4.67 -13.30
C PHE A 578 1.74 3.53 -13.66
N HIS A 579 0.79 3.21 -12.76
CA HIS A 579 -0.22 2.18 -13.02
C HIS A 579 -1.15 2.52 -14.19
N ALA A 580 -1.53 3.79 -14.35
CA ALA A 580 -2.29 4.24 -15.51
C ALA A 580 -1.43 4.18 -16.78
N THR A 581 -0.18 4.63 -16.73
CA THR A 581 0.76 4.69 -17.88
C THR A 581 1.08 3.31 -18.46
N LEU A 582 1.05 2.24 -17.65
CA LEU A 582 1.21 0.86 -18.14
C LEU A 582 0.13 0.47 -19.18
N VAL A 583 -1.04 1.12 -19.20
CA VAL A 583 -2.12 0.85 -20.17
C VAL A 583 -1.75 1.34 -21.58
N PRO A 584 -1.51 2.65 -21.85
CA PRO A 584 -1.08 3.10 -23.17
C PRO A 584 0.29 2.53 -23.57
N LEU A 585 1.22 2.27 -22.63
CA LEU A 585 2.48 1.57 -22.92
C LEU A 585 2.24 0.17 -23.51
N HIS A 586 1.35 -0.62 -22.90
CA HIS A 586 1.00 -1.94 -23.40
C HIS A 586 0.34 -1.86 -24.79
N CYS A 587 -0.65 -0.97 -24.95
CA CYS A 587 -1.36 -0.79 -26.21
C CYS A 587 -0.44 -0.32 -27.36
N LEU A 588 0.41 0.69 -27.12
CA LEU A 588 1.34 1.24 -28.09
C LEU A 588 2.41 0.23 -28.51
N ARG A 589 2.96 -0.55 -27.58
CA ARG A 589 3.97 -1.58 -27.87
C ARG A 589 3.42 -2.73 -28.71
N HIS A 590 2.15 -3.11 -28.55
CA HIS A 590 1.56 -4.19 -29.35
C HIS A 590 0.96 -3.69 -30.67
N ASN A 591 0.44 -2.46 -30.74
CA ASN A 591 -0.19 -1.91 -31.95
C ASN A 591 0.28 -0.46 -32.24
N PRO A 592 1.56 -0.24 -32.61
CA PRO A 592 2.13 1.10 -32.79
C PRO A 592 1.53 1.93 -33.93
N GLN A 593 0.72 1.29 -34.80
CA GLN A 593 -0.01 1.88 -35.93
C GLN A 593 -1.54 1.85 -35.73
N HIS A 594 -2.04 1.62 -34.51
CA HIS A 594 -3.47 1.69 -34.20
C HIS A 594 -4.00 3.14 -34.32
N PRO A 595 -5.27 3.39 -34.69
CA PRO A 595 -5.83 4.75 -34.75
C PRO A 595 -5.71 5.56 -33.46
N LEU A 596 -5.68 4.91 -32.29
CA LEU A 596 -5.48 5.54 -30.98
C LEU A 596 -4.00 5.71 -30.58
N ALA A 597 -3.04 5.25 -31.39
CA ALA A 597 -1.62 5.34 -31.05
C ALA A 597 -1.08 6.78 -30.83
N PRO A 598 -1.55 7.83 -31.51
CA PRO A 598 -1.18 9.21 -31.19
C PRO A 598 -1.63 9.64 -29.78
N ASP A 599 -2.85 9.26 -29.38
CA ASP A 599 -3.36 9.51 -28.02
C ASP A 599 -2.54 8.77 -26.95
N TRP A 600 -2.18 7.51 -27.21
CA TRP A 600 -1.28 6.75 -26.34
C TRP A 600 0.11 7.39 -26.23
N ARG A 601 0.68 7.89 -27.34
CA ARG A 601 1.96 8.65 -27.31
C ARG A 601 1.84 9.90 -26.46
N SER A 602 0.75 10.67 -26.61
CA SER A 602 0.48 11.87 -25.81
C SER A 602 0.40 11.55 -24.31
N GLN A 603 -0.42 10.55 -23.92
CA GLN A 603 -0.53 10.06 -22.55
C GLN A 603 0.83 9.66 -21.96
N ILE A 604 1.67 8.93 -22.71
CA ILE A 604 3.00 8.52 -22.24
C ILE A 604 3.94 9.73 -22.10
N ARG A 605 3.93 10.68 -23.05
CA ARG A 605 4.74 11.91 -23.00
C ARG A 605 4.39 12.75 -21.76
N ALA A 606 3.11 12.96 -21.47
CA ALA A 606 2.64 13.65 -20.26
C ALA A 606 3.09 12.93 -18.97
N SER A 607 2.89 11.61 -18.88
CA SER A 607 3.37 10.81 -17.74
C SER A 607 4.88 10.90 -17.52
N LEU A 608 5.68 10.87 -18.59
CA LEU A 608 7.14 10.99 -18.50
C LEU A 608 7.56 12.36 -17.96
N ALA A 609 6.93 13.45 -18.44
CA ALA A 609 7.22 14.81 -17.96
C ALA A 609 6.89 14.99 -16.47
N VAL A 610 5.76 14.44 -16.00
CA VAL A 610 5.41 14.46 -14.56
C VAL A 610 6.37 13.60 -13.73
N MET A 611 6.84 12.45 -14.24
CA MET A 611 7.84 11.62 -13.55
C MET A 611 9.22 12.29 -13.45
N ASP A 612 9.66 13.00 -14.49
CA ASP A 612 10.87 13.85 -14.47
C ASP A 612 10.75 14.94 -13.40
N ALA A 613 9.63 15.67 -13.40
CA ALA A 613 9.37 16.81 -12.52
C ALA A 613 9.22 16.46 -11.02
N MET A 614 9.22 15.18 -10.64
CA MET A 614 9.15 14.73 -9.24
C MET A 614 10.40 13.99 -8.74
N SER A 615 11.46 13.92 -9.55
CA SER A 615 12.70 13.18 -9.26
C SER A 615 13.35 13.57 -7.93
N ASP A 616 13.41 14.87 -7.62
CA ASP A 616 13.90 15.41 -6.33
C ASP A 616 13.07 14.99 -5.10
N LEU A 617 11.83 14.50 -5.29
CA LEU A 617 10.95 14.05 -4.21
C LEU A 617 10.86 12.52 -4.13
N SER A 618 10.95 11.82 -5.26
CA SER A 618 10.80 10.36 -5.35
C SER A 618 11.88 9.73 -6.24
N PRO A 619 12.89 9.03 -5.69
CA PRO A 619 13.94 8.40 -6.49
C PRO A 619 13.43 7.16 -7.26
N ASN A 620 12.19 6.76 -7.05
CA ASN A 620 11.53 5.72 -7.83
C ASN A 620 10.87 6.30 -9.10
N SER A 621 10.66 7.62 -9.21
CA SER A 621 10.06 8.23 -10.42
C SER A 621 10.98 8.13 -11.62
N SER A 622 12.27 8.43 -11.44
CA SER A 622 13.29 8.26 -12.47
C SER A 622 13.35 6.82 -12.99
N LYS A 623 13.17 5.82 -12.11
CA LYS A 623 13.13 4.39 -12.46
C LYS A 623 11.86 4.03 -13.23
N CYS A 624 10.70 4.49 -12.76
CA CYS A 624 9.43 4.33 -13.48
C CYS A 624 9.52 4.91 -14.90
N ARG A 625 10.05 6.13 -15.03
CA ARG A 625 10.30 6.82 -16.30
C ARG A 625 11.25 6.03 -17.21
N GLU A 626 12.40 5.62 -16.69
CA GLU A 626 13.41 4.85 -17.43
C GLU A 626 12.82 3.54 -17.99
N ILE A 627 12.01 2.84 -17.20
CA ILE A 627 11.27 1.64 -17.62
C ILE A 627 10.24 1.98 -18.70
N SER A 628 9.44 3.04 -18.51
CA SER A 628 8.47 3.50 -19.51
C SER A 628 9.14 3.85 -20.85
N LEU A 629 10.31 4.47 -20.83
CA LEU A 629 11.15 4.69 -22.01
C LEU A 629 11.65 3.37 -22.61
N LYS A 630 12.33 2.52 -21.83
CA LYS A 630 12.88 1.23 -22.29
C LYS A 630 11.81 0.25 -22.82
N LEU A 631 10.55 0.42 -22.41
CA LEU A 631 9.40 -0.35 -22.91
C LEU A 631 8.79 0.16 -24.24
N CYS A 632 9.01 1.43 -24.63
CA CYS A 632 8.30 2.04 -25.76
C CYS A 632 9.13 2.99 -26.64
N TRP A 633 10.42 3.21 -26.37
CA TRP A 633 11.30 4.12 -27.12
C TRP A 633 11.17 4.01 -28.66
N PRO A 634 11.18 2.81 -29.29
CA PRO A 634 11.05 2.68 -30.75
C PRO A 634 9.68 3.05 -31.32
N HIS A 635 8.70 3.36 -30.46
CA HIS A 635 7.32 3.67 -30.85
C HIS A 635 6.88 5.08 -30.41
N LEU A 636 7.70 5.79 -29.62
CA LEU A 636 7.44 7.16 -29.15
C LEU A 636 7.86 8.25 -30.15
N GLN A 637 8.74 7.90 -31.10
CA GLN A 637 9.05 8.70 -32.29
C GLN A 637 8.12 8.32 -33.45
N GLU A 638 7.81 9.29 -34.31
CA GLU A 638 6.85 9.11 -35.42
C GLU A 638 7.53 8.95 -36.79
N GLU A 639 8.78 9.39 -36.92
CA GLU A 639 9.68 9.06 -38.03
C GLU A 639 10.96 8.38 -37.50
N GLY A 640 11.67 7.67 -38.38
CA GLY A 640 12.66 6.66 -37.98
C GLY A 640 14.03 7.18 -37.54
N THR A 641 14.69 6.34 -36.73
CA THR A 641 16.10 6.40 -36.28
C THR A 641 16.47 7.43 -35.19
N GLN A 642 16.62 6.95 -33.96
CA GLN A 642 17.96 6.62 -33.42
C GLN A 642 17.90 5.63 -32.24
N PHE A 643 19.03 4.99 -31.93
CA PHE A 643 19.14 4.06 -30.80
C PHE A 643 18.95 4.79 -29.46
N TYR A 644 18.40 4.08 -28.47
CA TYR A 644 18.39 4.53 -27.08
C TYR A 644 19.83 4.69 -26.58
N ASN A 645 20.15 5.84 -25.98
CA ASN A 645 21.42 6.12 -25.32
C ASN A 645 21.12 6.95 -24.05
N ASP A 646 21.75 6.62 -22.91
CA ASP A 646 21.30 7.12 -21.59
C ASP A 646 21.43 8.65 -21.41
N ASP A 647 22.19 9.35 -22.27
CA ASP A 647 22.38 10.81 -22.25
C ASP A 647 21.25 11.64 -22.93
N THR A 648 20.20 11.03 -23.51
CA THR A 648 19.22 11.78 -24.33
C THR A 648 18.23 12.61 -23.53
N ALA A 649 18.66 13.77 -23.04
CA ALA A 649 17.83 14.81 -22.44
C ALA A 649 17.13 15.68 -23.50
N PHE A 650 16.04 15.19 -24.12
CA PHE A 650 15.20 16.02 -24.98
C PHE A 650 13.72 15.58 -24.96
N LEU A 651 12.82 16.56 -24.78
CA LEU A 651 11.38 16.42 -24.99
C LEU A 651 10.99 17.27 -26.21
N PRO A 652 10.38 16.70 -27.27
CA PRO A 652 9.72 17.51 -28.29
C PRO A 652 8.44 18.12 -27.70
N SER A 653 8.22 19.41 -27.93
CA SER A 653 6.98 20.10 -27.55
C SER A 653 5.81 19.62 -28.40
N LEU A 654 4.66 19.32 -27.77
CA LEU A 654 3.38 19.24 -28.51
C LEU A 654 3.11 20.59 -29.17
N ALA A 655 2.58 20.56 -30.39
CA ALA A 655 2.03 21.73 -31.06
C ALA A 655 0.51 21.75 -30.87
N ASP A 656 -0.09 22.94 -30.70
CA ASP A 656 -1.51 23.09 -30.31
C ASP A 656 -2.50 22.42 -31.27
N GLY A 657 -2.12 22.25 -32.54
CA GLY A 657 -2.92 21.54 -33.55
C GLY A 657 -3.09 20.03 -33.29
N GLU A 658 -2.17 19.38 -32.57
CA GLU A 658 -2.27 17.95 -32.26
C GLU A 658 -3.35 17.68 -31.21
N ALA A 659 -3.47 18.56 -30.19
CA ALA A 659 -4.50 18.45 -29.16
C ALA A 659 -5.92 18.52 -29.74
N ALA A 660 -6.14 19.35 -30.76
CA ALA A 660 -7.42 19.42 -31.49
C ALA A 660 -7.74 18.12 -32.25
N SER A 661 -6.72 17.43 -32.79
CA SER A 661 -6.91 16.12 -33.45
C SER A 661 -7.24 15.01 -32.44
N VAL A 662 -6.72 15.10 -31.21
CA VAL A 662 -6.93 14.11 -30.13
C VAL A 662 -8.38 14.08 -29.63
N MET A 663 -9.06 15.22 -29.55
CA MET A 663 -10.48 15.26 -29.15
C MET A 663 -11.38 14.59 -30.20
N ASN A 664 -11.24 14.97 -31.48
CA ASN A 664 -12.05 14.45 -32.58
C ASN A 664 -12.04 12.90 -32.69
N GLY A 665 -10.91 12.25 -32.41
CA GLY A 665 -10.81 10.78 -32.44
C GLY A 665 -11.55 10.07 -31.31
N TYR A 666 -11.66 10.71 -30.14
CA TYR A 666 -12.43 10.21 -29.00
C TYR A 666 -13.93 10.44 -29.21
N ASP A 667 -14.32 11.67 -29.56
CA ASP A 667 -15.72 12.07 -29.73
C ASP A 667 -16.40 11.29 -30.87
N ALA A 668 -15.69 10.99 -31.96
CA ALA A 668 -16.20 10.14 -33.04
C ALA A 668 -16.50 8.69 -32.59
N TRP A 669 -15.73 8.15 -31.64
CA TRP A 669 -15.95 6.80 -31.11
C TRP A 669 -17.05 6.77 -30.04
N CYS A 670 -17.12 7.79 -29.18
CA CYS A 670 -18.24 7.99 -28.25
C CYS A 670 -19.57 8.17 -29.01
N ALA A 671 -19.56 8.88 -30.15
CA ALA A 671 -20.70 8.99 -31.04
C ALA A 671 -21.07 7.64 -31.69
N LEU A 672 -20.10 6.82 -32.08
CA LEU A 672 -20.35 5.47 -32.62
C LEU A 672 -21.08 4.58 -31.59
N MET A 673 -20.58 4.52 -30.35
CA MET A 673 -21.20 3.74 -29.26
C MET A 673 -22.59 4.26 -28.87
N SER A 674 -22.78 5.58 -28.82
CA SER A 674 -24.08 6.20 -28.54
C SER A 674 -25.14 5.85 -29.60
N ASN A 675 -24.74 5.72 -30.86
CA ASN A 675 -25.63 5.30 -31.96
C ASN A 675 -25.99 3.80 -31.92
N THR A 676 -25.28 2.97 -31.14
CA THR A 676 -25.63 1.54 -30.96
C THR A 676 -26.67 1.28 -29.85
N GLY A 677 -27.17 2.33 -29.18
CA GLY A 677 -28.27 2.23 -28.21
C GLY A 677 -27.84 2.03 -26.75
N GLU A 678 -26.54 1.99 -26.47
CA GLU A 678 -26.02 2.13 -25.10
C GLU A 678 -25.82 3.62 -24.78
N GLY A 679 -26.41 4.08 -23.68
CA GLY A 679 -26.37 5.47 -23.27
C GLY A 679 -25.03 5.85 -22.65
N VAL A 680 -24.02 6.15 -23.47
CA VAL A 680 -22.75 6.73 -23.02
C VAL A 680 -22.99 8.15 -22.50
N PRO A 681 -22.61 8.49 -21.25
CA PRO A 681 -22.70 9.86 -20.77
C PRO A 681 -21.73 10.76 -21.54
N LEU A 682 -22.25 11.69 -22.35
CA LEU A 682 -21.46 12.75 -22.97
C LEU A 682 -20.96 13.71 -21.90
N TYR A 683 -19.67 13.62 -21.56
CA TYR A 683 -19.02 14.63 -20.73
C TYR A 683 -18.84 15.91 -21.54
N GLN A 684 -19.49 17.00 -21.12
CA GLN A 684 -19.32 18.28 -21.78
C GLN A 684 -18.03 18.94 -21.30
N TRP A 685 -17.04 19.04 -22.18
CA TRP A 685 -15.86 19.87 -21.97
C TRP A 685 -16.28 21.32 -21.69
N PRO A 686 -15.66 22.02 -20.73
CA PRO A 686 -15.78 23.47 -20.63
C PRO A 686 -15.26 24.13 -21.91
N ASN A 687 -16.05 24.99 -22.55
CA ASN A 687 -15.59 25.76 -23.70
C ASN A 687 -14.46 26.71 -23.25
N LEU A 688 -13.24 26.47 -23.74
CA LEU A 688 -12.08 27.32 -23.48
C LEU A 688 -12.16 28.69 -24.20
N ASP A 689 -13.12 28.86 -25.11
CA ASP A 689 -13.31 30.07 -25.91
C ASP A 689 -14.11 31.19 -25.21
N ASP A 690 -14.79 30.91 -24.08
CA ASP A 690 -15.87 31.78 -23.55
C ASP A 690 -15.70 32.20 -22.08
N GLU A 691 -14.48 32.55 -21.65
CA GLU A 691 -14.28 33.64 -20.68
C GLU A 691 -12.90 34.32 -20.85
N GLY A 692 -12.89 35.64 -21.02
CA GLY A 692 -11.77 36.39 -21.61
C GLY A 692 -10.58 36.70 -20.69
N LEU A 693 -9.72 35.72 -20.42
CA LEU A 693 -8.38 35.92 -19.83
C LEU A 693 -7.29 35.36 -20.74
N GLY A 694 -6.68 36.22 -21.55
CA GLY A 694 -5.67 35.84 -22.55
C GLY A 694 -4.37 35.29 -21.93
N LEU A 695 -4.19 33.98 -22.02
CA LEU A 695 -2.98 33.28 -21.59
C LEU A 695 -1.87 33.40 -22.66
N ASN A 696 -1.01 34.41 -22.52
CA ASN A 696 0.28 34.46 -23.22
C ASN A 696 1.19 33.36 -22.64
N PHE A 697 1.23 32.20 -23.28
CA PHE A 697 2.17 31.12 -22.95
C PHE A 697 3.57 31.35 -23.57
N PHE A 698 4.55 30.73 -22.90
CA PHE A 698 5.94 30.46 -23.30
C PHE A 698 7.04 31.54 -23.21
N TYR A 699 8.20 31.03 -22.78
CA TYR A 699 9.56 31.58 -22.69
C TYR A 699 9.82 32.86 -21.88
N GLY A 700 10.44 32.64 -20.72
CA GLY A 700 11.00 33.67 -19.82
C GLY A 700 12.18 33.14 -19.00
N LEU A 701 13.11 32.43 -19.64
CA LEU A 701 14.43 32.16 -19.06
C LEU A 701 15.27 33.43 -19.14
N ASP A 702 15.48 34.10 -18.01
CA ASP A 702 16.48 35.18 -17.92
C ASP A 702 17.23 35.10 -16.59
N SER A 703 18.56 35.05 -16.66
CA SER A 703 19.44 34.73 -15.53
C SER A 703 20.11 35.98 -14.96
N GLY A 704 19.56 36.51 -13.87
CA GLY A 704 20.07 37.70 -13.18
C GLY A 704 20.53 37.43 -11.74
N HIS A 705 21.83 37.58 -11.47
CA HIS A 705 22.35 37.68 -10.10
C HIS A 705 22.01 39.05 -9.47
N GLY A 706 21.69 39.12 -8.17
CA GLY A 706 21.64 40.41 -7.48
C GLY A 706 21.07 40.46 -6.06
N VAL A 707 21.91 40.08 -5.07
CA VAL A 707 21.76 40.33 -3.61
C VAL A 707 20.64 39.57 -2.89
#